data_AF-A0A8C6X3H7-F1
#
_entry.id   AF-A0A8C6X3H7-F1
#
_cell.length_a   1.000
_cell.length_b   1.000
_cell.length_c   1.000
_cell.angle_alpha   90.00
_cell.angle_beta   90.00
_cell.angle_gamma   90.00
#
_symmetry.space_group_name_H-M   'P 1'
#
loop_
_entity.id
_entity.type
_entity.pdbx_description
1 polymer ?
#
loop_
_entity_poly.entity_id
_entity_poly.type
_entity_poly.pdbx_seq_one_letter_code
_entity_poly.pdbx_strand_id
1 'polypeptide(L)'
;MPYTTDLVEKGTTHVFIAEAKAPTVTMPRIKALMTGRIPGFIDVIMNLNSPALKEDNLIWQAKTVGKRIIFYGDDTWIRLFPKHFVEYDGTTSFFVSDYTEVDNNVTRHLNNVLKREDWDILILHYLGLDHIGHLSGPNSPLIGPKLSEMDNIISKIHKSLLSKKETLPNLLVVCGDHGMSETGNHGGSSESEIRTPLLFVSSAFQRTGGPPKYPELIQQTDIAVTLALGLGLPVSRNNVGKLLSPVIEWKSAREQLRLLHLNGFQLTQLLQGNVPTYEKDPGFEMFMKAEKAHGNWIQYYVDGSNTQVVMNLSKKIIKQYLEALKILSSSLSQQVAQYDIYSMIIGMMIVLEVLFLLLLSLPKALSTKAEFQIPNSSLCSLMFFLMCLLWSAIHVVVCTSTESSCYFCSIPWIVVTGVIILASGLFWVIISLLERQVINSRQPLKNPAAAPSSWSELDVLILAGTIGHISSLGASSFIEEEHQTWYFLINTLCLALCQEICRHYFLTKDGDLQIPTTDKAKAEEVKETPSHYRSDVEISEDELKMSRGDNPVSVNTFEKWMALVTPWLILIICRVLRLLNQTGVQWAHRPDFGHWLTSSEHKAELSLLASVSLVMIFILVHQRCSLVSKIAMALGLLGVYSYRAAIGNVEFPWQRDRKDISKGTIEARFVYIFVLGIIFTGTKDLFKSLFFATGTKIKFTSLWDIYSGLVLLSALLFRPHNLPVLVLCLFIQTMMRNYIWKPLNFDAAQVTIMHYWFGQAFFFFQGNSNGIASVDVTAGFVGLNDYVEIPAIFLTALATYSGPLLWAIHLLCYLSSEVDRNPAAIGHGCFCYALLRSIPVTVYIILITGLRYHLFIWSVFSPKLLYEGVHTFITAAVCIFFTVVDHQQRKD
;
A
#
# COMPACT_ATOMS: atom_id res chain seq x y z
N MET A 1 20.68 -28.58 -3.93
CA MET A 1 19.73 -29.52 -4.57
C MET A 1 20.52 -30.49 -5.47
N PRO A 2 21.26 -31.46 -4.89
CA PRO A 2 22.15 -32.31 -5.66
C PRO A 2 21.46 -33.14 -6.75
N TYR A 3 20.25 -33.66 -6.50
CA TYR A 3 19.55 -34.49 -7.47
C TYR A 3 19.09 -33.66 -8.68
N THR A 4 18.51 -32.49 -8.45
CA THR A 4 18.13 -31.57 -9.53
C THR A 4 19.34 -31.14 -10.36
N THR A 5 20.49 -30.86 -9.74
CA THR A 5 21.74 -30.54 -10.47
C THR A 5 22.17 -31.68 -11.38
N ASP A 6 22.14 -32.93 -10.91
CA ASP A 6 22.48 -34.12 -11.70
C ASP A 6 21.55 -34.30 -12.92
N LEU A 7 20.25 -33.98 -12.80
CA LEU A 7 19.32 -34.01 -13.93
C LEU A 7 19.68 -33.00 -15.03
N VAL A 8 20.09 -31.79 -14.62
CA VAL A 8 20.53 -30.74 -15.55
C VAL A 8 21.81 -31.18 -16.26
N GLU A 9 22.75 -31.78 -15.54
CA GLU A 9 24.01 -32.25 -16.12
C GLU A 9 23.82 -33.43 -17.10
N LYS A 10 22.85 -34.32 -16.84
CA LYS A 10 22.48 -35.44 -17.72
C LYS A 10 21.83 -35.01 -19.04
N GLY A 11 21.34 -33.78 -19.13
CA GLY A 11 20.75 -33.23 -20.35
C GLY A 11 19.33 -33.74 -20.67
N THR A 12 18.66 -34.35 -19.69
CA THR A 12 17.21 -34.68 -19.73
C THR A 12 16.34 -33.51 -19.24
N THR A 13 16.92 -32.31 -19.16
CA THR A 13 16.31 -31.13 -18.55
C THR A 13 16.64 -29.88 -19.35
N HIS A 14 15.62 -29.09 -19.65
CA HIS A 14 15.78 -27.72 -20.14
C HIS A 14 15.59 -26.74 -18.98
N VAL A 15 16.55 -25.83 -18.82
CA VAL A 15 16.59 -24.85 -17.73
C VAL A 15 16.47 -23.44 -18.27
N PHE A 16 15.60 -22.66 -17.65
CA PHE A 16 15.34 -21.26 -17.99
C PHE A 16 15.29 -20.43 -16.70
N ILE A 17 15.47 -19.12 -16.86
CA ILE A 17 15.08 -18.13 -15.85
C ILE A 17 13.77 -17.53 -16.33
N ALA A 18 12.69 -17.75 -15.59
CA ALA A 18 11.38 -17.18 -15.89
C ALA A 18 11.25 -15.81 -15.23
N GLU A 19 11.02 -14.79 -16.04
CA GLU A 19 10.76 -13.41 -15.62
C GLU A 19 9.25 -13.19 -15.40
N ALA A 20 8.90 -12.92 -14.15
CA ALA A 20 7.57 -12.55 -13.70
C ALA A 20 7.43 -11.03 -13.67
N LYS A 21 6.68 -10.45 -14.62
CA LYS A 21 6.39 -9.01 -14.61
C LYS A 21 5.69 -8.60 -13.32
N ALA A 22 5.95 -7.44 -12.75
CA ALA A 22 5.20 -6.95 -11.58
C ALA A 22 3.68 -6.85 -11.89
N PRO A 23 2.79 -7.05 -10.90
CA PRO A 23 3.07 -7.35 -9.50
C PRO A 23 3.42 -8.83 -9.28
N THR A 24 4.51 -9.09 -8.56
CA THR A 24 5.02 -10.42 -8.19
C THR A 24 4.28 -10.98 -6.96
N VAL A 25 2.96 -11.11 -7.07
CA VAL A 25 2.07 -11.63 -6.02
C VAL A 25 1.44 -12.94 -6.50
N THR A 26 1.34 -13.93 -5.61
CA THR A 26 0.95 -15.32 -5.92
C THR A 26 -0.26 -15.47 -6.84
N MET A 27 -1.44 -14.93 -6.49
CA MET A 27 -2.63 -15.08 -7.33
C MET A 27 -2.49 -14.46 -8.73
N PRO A 28 -2.06 -13.18 -8.90
CA PRO A 28 -1.74 -12.65 -10.23
C PRO A 28 -0.75 -13.51 -11.03
N ARG A 29 0.26 -14.09 -10.38
CA ARG A 29 1.26 -14.95 -11.03
C ARG A 29 0.68 -16.30 -11.46
N ILE A 30 -0.13 -16.94 -10.63
CA ILE A 30 -0.87 -18.17 -11.01
C ILE A 30 -1.76 -17.89 -12.23
N LYS A 31 -2.48 -16.76 -12.25
CA LYS A 31 -3.27 -16.34 -13.42
C LYS A 31 -2.39 -16.19 -14.66
N ALA A 32 -1.24 -15.52 -14.53
CA ALA A 32 -0.30 -15.32 -15.64
C ALA A 32 0.22 -16.65 -16.19
N LEU A 33 0.61 -17.58 -15.31
CA LEU A 33 1.09 -18.92 -15.65
C LEU A 33 0.05 -19.73 -16.42
N MET A 34 -1.23 -19.62 -16.06
CA MET A 34 -2.30 -20.45 -16.63
C MET A 34 -3.02 -19.81 -17.83
N THR A 35 -2.96 -18.49 -17.98
CA THR A 35 -3.60 -17.76 -19.11
C THR A 35 -2.61 -17.34 -20.18
N GLY A 36 -1.33 -17.16 -19.82
CA GLY A 36 -0.34 -16.55 -20.69
C GLY A 36 -0.55 -15.05 -20.88
N ARG A 37 -1.36 -14.42 -20.03
CA ARG A 37 -1.62 -12.97 -20.02
C ARG A 37 -0.76 -12.27 -18.98
N ILE A 38 -0.38 -11.02 -19.26
CA ILE A 38 0.23 -10.13 -18.26
C ILE A 38 -0.89 -9.67 -17.31
N PRO A 39 -0.82 -9.98 -16.01
CA PRO A 39 -1.88 -9.62 -15.09
C PRO A 39 -1.89 -8.12 -14.83
N GLY A 40 -3.08 -7.60 -14.52
CA GLY A 40 -3.28 -6.18 -14.22
C GLY A 40 -3.04 -5.89 -12.75
N PHE A 41 -2.81 -4.62 -12.42
CA PHE A 41 -2.65 -4.21 -11.02
C PHE A 41 -3.92 -4.42 -10.18
N ILE A 42 -5.10 -4.37 -10.81
CA ILE A 42 -6.38 -4.69 -10.18
C ILE A 42 -6.43 -6.12 -9.63
N ASP A 43 -5.67 -7.05 -10.22
CA ASP A 43 -5.59 -8.42 -9.73
C ASP A 43 -4.98 -8.50 -8.33
N VAL A 44 -4.15 -7.53 -7.90
CA VAL A 44 -3.63 -7.48 -6.51
C VAL A 44 -4.74 -7.13 -5.53
N ILE A 45 -5.59 -6.16 -5.88
CA ILE A 45 -6.72 -5.75 -5.04
C ILE A 45 -7.74 -6.90 -4.95
N MET A 46 -7.99 -7.57 -6.08
CA MET A 46 -8.88 -8.75 -6.13
C MET A 46 -8.26 -9.99 -5.45
N ASN A 47 -6.96 -10.01 -5.16
CA ASN A 47 -6.30 -11.13 -4.48
C ASN A 47 -6.92 -11.41 -3.10
N LEU A 48 -7.37 -10.36 -2.41
CA LEU A 48 -7.95 -10.45 -1.07
C LEU A 48 -9.28 -11.23 -1.02
N ASN A 49 -10.01 -11.28 -2.15
CA ASN A 49 -11.29 -11.98 -2.33
C ASN A 49 -11.20 -13.16 -3.32
N SER A 50 -10.01 -13.42 -3.89
CA SER A 50 -9.67 -14.43 -4.92
C SER A 50 -10.85 -14.93 -5.78
N PRO A 51 -11.54 -14.07 -6.55
CA PRO A 51 -12.71 -14.49 -7.30
C PRO A 51 -12.35 -15.52 -8.36
N ALA A 52 -13.27 -16.44 -8.65
CA ALA A 52 -13.12 -17.46 -9.67
C ALA A 52 -12.66 -16.85 -11.02
N LEU A 53 -11.64 -17.43 -11.63
CA LEU A 53 -11.14 -17.01 -12.92
C LEU A 53 -12.13 -17.44 -14.00
N LYS A 54 -12.83 -16.46 -14.58
CA LYS A 54 -13.83 -16.69 -15.64
C LYS A 54 -13.24 -16.67 -17.05
N GLU A 55 -12.00 -16.21 -17.19
CA GLU A 55 -11.31 -16.11 -18.47
C GLU A 55 -10.80 -17.47 -18.94
N ASP A 56 -10.61 -17.59 -20.26
CA ASP A 56 -10.04 -18.77 -20.89
C ASP A 56 -8.60 -19.03 -20.40
N ASN A 57 -8.30 -20.26 -20.00
CA ASN A 57 -7.04 -20.65 -19.38
C ASN A 57 -6.75 -22.14 -19.57
N LEU A 58 -5.50 -22.54 -19.32
CA LEU A 58 -5.02 -23.91 -19.49
C LEU A 58 -5.84 -24.96 -18.72
N ILE A 59 -6.22 -24.66 -17.47
CA ILE A 59 -6.96 -25.59 -16.60
C ILE A 59 -8.39 -25.78 -17.13
N TRP A 60 -9.03 -24.70 -17.58
CA TRP A 60 -10.34 -24.74 -18.22
C TRP A 60 -10.32 -25.53 -19.53
N GLN A 61 -9.32 -25.30 -20.39
CA GLN A 61 -9.14 -26.03 -21.64
C GLN A 61 -8.92 -27.53 -21.40
N ALA A 62 -8.05 -27.89 -20.45
CA ALA A 62 -7.80 -29.28 -20.07
C ALA A 62 -9.09 -29.96 -19.57
N LYS A 63 -9.86 -29.29 -18.69
CA LYS A 63 -11.13 -29.82 -18.19
C LYS A 63 -12.16 -30.01 -19.31
N THR A 64 -12.23 -29.06 -20.25
CA THR A 64 -13.20 -29.06 -21.36
C THR A 64 -12.99 -30.24 -22.29
N VAL A 65 -11.74 -30.64 -22.55
CA VAL A 65 -11.43 -31.84 -23.36
C VAL A 65 -11.42 -33.14 -22.54
N GLY A 66 -11.87 -33.10 -21.29
CA GLY A 66 -12.05 -34.28 -20.44
C GLY A 66 -10.81 -34.76 -19.69
N LYS A 67 -9.74 -33.96 -19.60
CA LYS A 67 -8.54 -34.32 -18.82
C LYS A 67 -8.85 -34.40 -17.33
N ARG A 68 -8.25 -35.38 -16.66
CA ARG A 68 -8.35 -35.56 -15.20
C ARG A 68 -7.23 -34.81 -14.50
N ILE A 69 -7.60 -33.77 -13.74
CA ILE A 69 -6.68 -32.84 -13.08
C ILE A 69 -6.76 -33.04 -11.56
N ILE A 70 -5.64 -33.34 -10.92
CA ILE A 70 -5.51 -33.47 -9.46
C ILE A 70 -4.67 -32.30 -8.92
N PHE A 71 -5.08 -31.72 -7.79
CA PHE A 71 -4.41 -30.56 -7.19
C PHE A 71 -4.16 -30.72 -5.69
N TYR A 72 -2.94 -30.42 -5.23
CA TYR A 72 -2.62 -30.37 -3.81
C TYR A 72 -1.76 -29.13 -3.49
N GLY A 73 -2.17 -28.29 -2.55
CA GLY A 73 -1.41 -27.09 -2.16
C GLY A 73 -2.26 -25.87 -1.87
N ASP A 74 -1.69 -24.68 -2.08
CA ASP A 74 -2.33 -23.39 -1.81
C ASP A 74 -3.79 -23.30 -2.30
N ASP A 75 -4.70 -23.01 -1.37
CA ASP A 75 -6.14 -22.91 -1.61
C ASP A 75 -6.54 -21.82 -2.62
N THR A 76 -5.64 -20.88 -2.92
CA THR A 76 -5.75 -19.91 -4.03
C THR A 76 -6.11 -20.60 -5.36
N TRP A 77 -5.55 -21.78 -5.66
CA TRP A 77 -5.89 -22.52 -6.89
C TRP A 77 -7.34 -23.01 -6.90
N ILE A 78 -7.85 -23.47 -5.75
CA ILE A 78 -9.22 -23.99 -5.62
C ILE A 78 -10.22 -22.85 -5.82
N ARG A 79 -9.90 -21.66 -5.29
CA ARG A 79 -10.72 -20.45 -5.45
C ARG A 79 -10.70 -19.92 -6.88
N LEU A 80 -9.53 -19.93 -7.54
CA LEU A 80 -9.37 -19.51 -8.94
C LEU A 80 -10.05 -20.48 -9.92
N PHE A 81 -9.96 -21.79 -9.70
CA PHE A 81 -10.42 -22.83 -10.63
C PHE A 81 -11.50 -23.74 -10.00
N PRO A 82 -12.63 -23.19 -9.50
CA PRO A 82 -13.62 -23.98 -8.80
C PRO A 82 -14.20 -25.06 -9.73
N LYS A 83 -14.36 -26.28 -9.21
CA LYS A 83 -14.91 -27.46 -9.93
C LYS A 83 -14.07 -27.99 -11.10
N HIS A 84 -12.83 -27.53 -11.28
CA HIS A 84 -11.96 -28.02 -12.35
C HIS A 84 -11.18 -29.29 -11.94
N PHE A 85 -10.83 -29.42 -10.66
CA PHE A 85 -10.10 -30.57 -10.13
C PHE A 85 -11.05 -31.73 -9.81
N VAL A 86 -10.65 -32.95 -10.18
CA VAL A 86 -11.40 -34.18 -9.84
C VAL A 86 -11.12 -34.65 -8.42
N GLU A 87 -9.97 -34.28 -7.88
CA GLU A 87 -9.49 -34.58 -6.55
C GLU A 87 -8.59 -33.42 -6.13
N TYR A 88 -8.82 -32.87 -4.94
CA TYR A 88 -8.01 -31.77 -4.45
C TYR A 88 -7.98 -31.69 -2.92
N ASP A 89 -6.90 -31.13 -2.39
CA ASP A 89 -6.76 -30.76 -0.98
C ASP A 89 -5.99 -29.43 -0.86
N GLY A 90 -6.57 -28.51 -0.08
CA GLY A 90 -6.13 -27.11 -0.01
C GLY A 90 -5.38 -26.80 1.28
N THR A 91 -4.34 -25.98 1.19
CA THR A 91 -3.60 -25.45 2.34
C THR A 91 -3.73 -23.94 2.38
N THR A 92 -4.02 -23.37 3.55
CA THR A 92 -4.14 -21.92 3.71
C THR A 92 -2.76 -21.25 3.63
N SER A 93 -2.55 -20.39 2.63
CA SER A 93 -1.29 -19.68 2.34
C SER A 93 -0.98 -18.49 3.25
N PHE A 94 -1.91 -18.12 4.12
CA PHE A 94 -1.80 -16.90 4.90
C PHE A 94 -1.09 -17.06 6.26
N PHE A 95 -0.75 -18.29 6.66
CA PHE A 95 -0.01 -18.58 7.90
C PHE A 95 1.49 -18.69 7.65
N VAL A 96 2.13 -17.54 7.44
CA VAL A 96 3.56 -17.42 7.15
C VAL A 96 4.47 -18.09 8.20
N SER A 97 4.02 -18.17 9.46
CA SER A 97 4.78 -18.84 10.52
C SER A 97 4.82 -20.37 10.37
N ASP A 98 3.93 -20.95 9.57
CA ASP A 98 3.87 -22.38 9.30
C ASP A 98 4.51 -22.70 7.94
N TYR A 99 5.80 -23.01 7.93
CA TYR A 99 6.54 -23.41 6.74
C TYR A 99 6.76 -24.93 6.64
N THR A 100 6.17 -25.73 7.54
CA THR A 100 6.39 -27.18 7.61
C THR A 100 5.10 -27.96 7.37
N GLU A 101 4.04 -27.62 8.09
CA GLU A 101 2.79 -28.37 7.96
C GLU A 101 2.11 -28.08 6.63
N VAL A 102 2.23 -26.86 6.11
CA VAL A 102 1.79 -26.51 4.75
C VAL A 102 2.39 -27.43 3.69
N ASP A 103 3.68 -27.79 3.79
CA ASP A 103 4.33 -28.68 2.83
C ASP A 103 4.04 -30.16 3.12
N ASN A 104 3.90 -30.55 4.41
CA ASN A 104 3.46 -31.90 4.79
C ASN A 104 2.05 -32.22 4.25
N ASN A 105 1.17 -31.22 4.27
CA ASN A 105 -0.20 -31.33 3.76
C ASN A 105 -0.26 -31.66 2.27
N VAL A 106 0.72 -31.19 1.50
CA VAL A 106 0.89 -31.56 0.08
C VAL A 106 1.57 -32.92 -0.04
N THR A 107 2.66 -33.12 0.70
CA THR A 107 3.53 -34.31 0.59
C THR A 107 2.83 -35.61 0.98
N ARG A 108 1.88 -35.59 1.93
CA ARG A 108 1.15 -36.78 2.39
C ARG A 108 0.41 -37.50 1.27
N HIS A 109 -0.06 -36.77 0.26
CA HIS A 109 -0.82 -37.32 -0.87
C HIS A 109 0.08 -37.91 -1.96
N LEU A 110 1.33 -37.46 -2.02
CA LEU A 110 2.26 -37.73 -3.12
C LEU A 110 2.50 -39.22 -3.36
N ASN A 111 2.65 -40.02 -2.30
CA ASN A 111 2.87 -41.46 -2.43
C ASN A 111 1.69 -42.20 -3.08
N ASN A 112 0.47 -41.79 -2.76
CA ASN A 112 -0.73 -42.47 -3.22
C ASN A 112 -1.05 -42.08 -4.66
N VAL A 113 -0.94 -40.78 -5.00
CA VAL A 113 -1.23 -40.28 -6.35
C VAL A 113 -0.21 -40.75 -7.39
N LEU A 114 1.08 -40.87 -7.03
CA LEU A 114 2.11 -41.33 -7.96
C LEU A 114 1.98 -42.81 -8.35
N LYS A 115 1.39 -43.65 -7.49
CA LYS A 115 1.09 -45.05 -7.77
C LYS A 115 -0.11 -45.23 -8.71
N ARG A 116 -0.95 -44.20 -8.83
CA ARG A 116 -2.15 -44.23 -9.65
C ARG A 116 -1.84 -43.81 -11.08
N GLU A 117 -2.65 -44.31 -12.01
CA GLU A 117 -2.60 -44.00 -13.45
C GLU A 117 -3.88 -43.29 -13.93
N ASP A 118 -4.75 -42.85 -13.01
CA ASP A 118 -6.06 -42.26 -13.30
C ASP A 118 -6.04 -40.71 -13.30
N TRP A 119 -4.95 -40.11 -13.77
CA TRP A 119 -4.81 -38.66 -13.91
C TRP A 119 -3.97 -38.29 -15.13
N ASP A 120 -4.31 -37.16 -15.77
CA ASP A 120 -3.54 -36.59 -16.88
C ASP A 120 -2.62 -35.45 -16.42
N ILE A 121 -3.07 -34.68 -15.41
CA ILE A 121 -2.36 -33.51 -14.88
C ILE A 121 -2.35 -33.58 -13.35
N LEU A 122 -1.16 -33.49 -12.75
CA LEU A 122 -0.96 -33.38 -11.31
C LEU A 122 -0.28 -32.03 -11.01
N ILE A 123 -0.91 -31.21 -10.19
CA ILE A 123 -0.40 -29.90 -9.77
C ILE A 123 -0.13 -29.95 -8.26
N LEU A 124 1.08 -29.57 -7.87
CA LEU A 124 1.52 -29.49 -6.48
C LEU A 124 2.03 -28.07 -6.23
N HIS A 125 1.52 -27.40 -5.19
CA HIS A 125 1.95 -26.05 -4.82
C HIS A 125 2.44 -26.02 -3.36
N TYR A 126 3.75 -25.91 -3.19
CA TYR A 126 4.44 -25.82 -1.90
C TYR A 126 4.67 -24.37 -1.50
N LEU A 127 4.52 -24.05 -0.20
CA LEU A 127 4.55 -22.69 0.33
C LEU A 127 5.74 -22.45 1.28
N GLY A 128 6.41 -23.50 1.75
CA GLY A 128 7.41 -23.38 2.82
C GLY A 128 8.57 -22.43 2.51
N LEU A 129 9.02 -22.33 1.26
CA LEU A 129 10.09 -21.38 0.89
C LEU A 129 9.64 -19.92 0.97
N ASP A 130 8.43 -19.61 0.48
CA ASP A 130 7.86 -18.27 0.56
C ASP A 130 7.68 -17.84 2.03
N HIS A 131 7.12 -18.74 2.84
CA HIS A 131 6.91 -18.53 4.27
C HIS A 131 8.21 -18.27 5.03
N ILE A 132 9.28 -19.03 4.77
CA ILE A 132 10.61 -18.78 5.36
C ILE A 132 11.16 -17.41 4.93
N GLY A 133 10.97 -17.06 3.66
CA GLY A 133 11.37 -15.78 3.09
C GLY A 133 10.73 -14.60 3.83
N HIS A 134 9.41 -14.63 4.05
CA HIS A 134 8.71 -13.60 4.82
C HIS A 134 9.11 -13.55 6.29
N LEU A 135 9.34 -14.70 6.92
CA LEU A 135 9.66 -14.79 8.34
C LEU A 135 11.06 -14.28 8.66
N SER A 136 12.04 -14.62 7.82
CA SER A 136 13.47 -14.49 8.14
C SER A 136 14.37 -14.05 6.98
N GLY A 137 13.80 -13.76 5.81
CA GLY A 137 14.52 -13.36 4.61
C GLY A 137 15.10 -14.54 3.80
N PRO A 138 15.57 -14.26 2.57
CA PRO A 138 16.05 -15.29 1.63
C PRO A 138 17.38 -15.94 2.05
N ASN A 139 18.12 -15.33 2.98
CA ASN A 139 19.41 -15.85 3.48
C ASN A 139 19.27 -16.66 4.79
N SER A 140 18.04 -16.99 5.18
CA SER A 140 17.76 -17.74 6.41
C SER A 140 18.43 -19.12 6.42
N PRO A 141 18.96 -19.58 7.58
CA PRO A 141 19.53 -20.93 7.70
C PRO A 141 18.50 -22.04 7.43
N LEU A 142 17.20 -21.72 7.45
CA LEU A 142 16.10 -22.64 7.13
C LEU A 142 15.96 -22.93 5.62
N ILE A 143 16.51 -22.08 4.76
CA ILE A 143 16.40 -22.23 3.30
C ILE A 143 17.13 -23.49 2.81
N GLY A 144 18.33 -23.77 3.34
CA GLY A 144 19.11 -24.95 2.95
C GLY A 144 18.36 -26.28 3.16
N PRO A 145 17.88 -26.57 4.39
CA PRO A 145 17.04 -27.72 4.68
C PRO A 145 15.77 -27.77 3.81
N LYS A 146 15.10 -26.64 3.60
CA LYS A 146 13.89 -26.57 2.78
C LYS A 146 14.16 -26.87 1.29
N LEU A 147 15.26 -26.38 0.72
CA LEU A 147 15.68 -26.75 -0.63
C LEU A 147 16.04 -28.24 -0.73
N SER A 148 16.60 -28.83 0.32
CA SER A 148 16.85 -30.29 0.38
C SER A 148 15.54 -31.09 0.38
N GLU A 149 14.50 -30.59 1.04
CA GLU A 149 13.16 -31.18 1.00
C GLU A 149 12.59 -31.16 -0.44
N MET A 150 12.67 -30.01 -1.12
CA MET A 150 12.20 -29.87 -2.50
C MET A 150 12.99 -30.77 -3.47
N ASP A 151 14.31 -30.89 -3.29
CA ASP A 151 15.16 -31.80 -4.09
C ASP A 151 14.72 -33.27 -3.96
N ASN A 152 14.36 -33.69 -2.75
CA ASN A 152 13.85 -35.03 -2.48
C ASN A 152 12.47 -35.27 -3.13
N ILE A 153 11.59 -34.27 -3.10
CA ILE A 153 10.28 -34.32 -3.74
C ILE A 153 10.42 -34.45 -5.26
N ILE A 154 11.28 -33.63 -5.87
CA ILE A 154 11.62 -33.73 -7.31
C ILE A 154 12.18 -35.11 -7.63
N SER A 155 13.07 -35.65 -6.79
CA SER A 155 13.65 -36.98 -6.97
C SER A 155 12.59 -38.08 -7.00
N LYS A 156 11.65 -38.01 -6.05
CA LYS A 156 10.57 -38.98 -5.91
C LYS A 156 9.62 -38.96 -7.10
N ILE A 157 9.20 -37.76 -7.55
CA ILE A 157 8.32 -37.61 -8.72
C ILE A 157 9.03 -38.12 -9.97
N HIS A 158 10.25 -37.66 -10.23
CA HIS A 158 10.99 -38.04 -11.43
C HIS A 158 11.21 -39.55 -11.52
N LYS A 159 11.66 -40.21 -10.44
CA LYS A 159 11.85 -41.67 -10.40
C LYS A 159 10.54 -42.43 -10.63
N SER A 160 9.44 -41.96 -10.06
CA SER A 160 8.14 -42.56 -10.28
C SER A 160 7.70 -42.46 -11.74
N LEU A 161 7.88 -41.30 -12.38
CA LEU A 161 7.51 -41.11 -13.79
C LEU A 161 8.36 -41.97 -14.74
N LEU A 162 9.63 -42.20 -14.43
CA LEU A 162 10.49 -43.11 -15.19
C LEU A 162 10.10 -44.58 -15.05
N SER A 163 9.50 -44.97 -13.91
CA SER A 163 9.07 -46.35 -13.68
C SER A 163 7.78 -46.73 -14.43
N LYS A 164 6.99 -45.73 -14.85
CA LYS A 164 5.75 -45.93 -15.61
C LYS A 164 6.06 -46.22 -17.08
N LYS A 165 5.44 -47.26 -17.63
CA LYS A 165 5.52 -47.62 -19.06
C LYS A 165 4.36 -46.99 -19.82
N GLU A 166 4.47 -45.71 -20.12
CA GLU A 166 3.49 -44.93 -20.86
C GLU A 166 3.79 -44.92 -22.37
N THR A 167 2.77 -44.81 -23.22
CA THR A 167 2.94 -44.66 -24.67
C THR A 167 3.45 -43.27 -25.08
N LEU A 168 3.26 -42.27 -24.21
CA LEU A 168 3.72 -40.90 -24.40
C LEU A 168 4.76 -40.54 -23.32
N PRO A 169 5.74 -39.67 -23.64
CA PRO A 169 6.72 -39.25 -22.65
C PRO A 169 6.07 -38.39 -21.56
N ASN A 170 6.43 -38.64 -20.32
CA ASN A 170 6.02 -37.83 -19.18
C ASN A 170 6.80 -36.50 -19.15
N LEU A 171 6.16 -35.45 -18.64
CA LEU A 171 6.77 -34.14 -18.41
C LEU A 171 6.61 -33.72 -16.96
N LEU A 172 7.72 -33.44 -16.29
CA LEU A 172 7.76 -32.77 -15.00
C LEU A 172 8.19 -31.32 -15.21
N VAL A 173 7.38 -30.38 -14.72
CA VAL A 173 7.71 -28.95 -14.73
C VAL A 173 7.90 -28.47 -13.30
N VAL A 174 9.01 -27.79 -13.05
CA VAL A 174 9.32 -27.16 -11.76
C VAL A 174 9.50 -25.67 -12.00
N CYS A 175 8.69 -24.85 -11.36
CA CYS A 175 8.76 -23.40 -11.49
C CYS A 175 8.40 -22.68 -10.19
N GLY A 176 8.84 -21.43 -10.08
CA GLY A 176 8.31 -20.47 -9.12
C GLY A 176 7.32 -19.50 -9.78
N ASP A 177 6.43 -18.95 -8.98
CA ASP A 177 5.49 -17.89 -9.38
C ASP A 177 6.13 -16.50 -9.23
N HIS A 178 6.92 -16.29 -8.18
CA HIS A 178 7.80 -15.13 -7.96
C HIS A 178 9.04 -15.50 -7.13
N GLY A 179 9.99 -14.58 -7.04
CA GLY A 179 11.09 -14.63 -6.10
C GLY A 179 10.81 -13.80 -4.84
N MET A 180 11.86 -13.38 -4.14
CA MET A 180 11.77 -12.70 -2.84
C MET A 180 12.78 -11.55 -2.78
N SER A 181 12.42 -10.43 -2.16
CA SER A 181 13.36 -9.35 -1.86
C SER A 181 14.33 -9.77 -0.75
N GLU A 182 15.45 -9.05 -0.62
CA GLU A 182 16.36 -9.21 0.53
C GLU A 182 15.66 -8.97 1.87
N THR A 183 14.59 -8.17 1.88
CA THR A 183 13.81 -7.84 3.07
C THR A 183 12.78 -8.91 3.46
N GLY A 184 12.67 -9.97 2.66
CA GLY A 184 11.65 -11.00 2.87
C GLY A 184 10.25 -10.52 2.48
N ASN A 185 10.12 -9.69 1.44
CA ASN A 185 8.81 -9.33 0.87
C ASN A 185 8.82 -9.58 -0.65
N HIS A 186 7.65 -9.53 -1.27
CA HIS A 186 7.50 -9.58 -2.72
C HIS A 186 6.30 -8.73 -3.19
N GLY A 187 6.08 -8.62 -4.50
CA GLY A 187 5.04 -7.81 -5.12
C GLY A 187 5.57 -6.62 -5.93
N GLY A 188 6.88 -6.37 -5.86
CA GLY A 188 7.62 -5.34 -6.56
C GLY A 188 8.21 -5.83 -7.88
N SER A 189 9.28 -5.16 -8.31
CA SER A 189 9.95 -5.39 -9.60
C SER A 189 11.47 -5.53 -9.48
N SER A 190 11.99 -5.83 -8.28
CA SER A 190 13.43 -6.07 -8.11
C SER A 190 13.85 -7.36 -8.82
N GLU A 191 15.13 -7.45 -9.17
CA GLU A 191 15.67 -8.59 -9.91
C GLU A 191 15.46 -9.93 -9.19
N SER A 192 15.57 -9.93 -7.85
CA SER A 192 15.37 -11.12 -7.01
C SER A 192 13.89 -11.49 -6.86
N GLU A 193 12.96 -10.56 -7.03
CA GLU A 193 11.51 -10.81 -7.00
C GLU A 193 10.97 -11.31 -8.35
N ILE A 194 11.49 -10.79 -9.46
CA ILE A 194 10.95 -11.10 -10.79
C ILE A 194 11.55 -12.37 -11.40
N ARG A 195 12.70 -12.85 -10.93
CA ARG A 195 13.38 -14.01 -11.53
C ARG A 195 13.14 -15.28 -10.72
N THR A 196 12.61 -16.29 -11.39
CA THR A 196 12.40 -17.63 -10.82
C THR A 196 13.03 -18.71 -11.69
N PRO A 197 13.44 -19.86 -11.09
CA PRO A 197 13.89 -20.99 -11.88
C PRO A 197 12.70 -21.64 -12.62
N LEU A 198 12.92 -22.09 -13.85
CA LEU A 198 11.98 -22.90 -14.62
C LEU A 198 12.71 -24.10 -15.22
N LEU A 199 12.24 -25.30 -14.91
CA LEU A 199 12.80 -26.56 -15.37
C LEU A 199 11.71 -27.39 -16.07
N PHE A 200 12.02 -27.88 -17.27
CA PHE A 200 11.26 -28.93 -17.94
C PHE A 200 12.09 -30.21 -17.93
N VAL A 201 11.58 -31.28 -17.34
CA VAL A 201 12.25 -32.58 -17.22
C VAL A 201 11.42 -33.63 -17.96
N SER A 202 12.03 -34.32 -18.93
CA SER A 202 11.38 -35.40 -19.67
C SER A 202 12.39 -36.41 -20.18
N SER A 203 11.98 -37.68 -20.26
CA SER A 203 12.77 -38.74 -20.92
C SER A 203 12.88 -38.55 -22.43
N ALA A 204 12.03 -37.70 -23.04
CA ALA A 204 12.10 -37.36 -24.46
C ALA A 204 13.20 -36.35 -24.79
N PHE A 205 13.71 -35.62 -23.79
CA PHE A 205 14.77 -34.64 -24.01
C PHE A 205 16.11 -35.34 -24.15
N GLN A 206 16.87 -34.95 -25.18
CA GLN A 206 18.21 -35.45 -25.45
C GLN A 206 19.19 -34.29 -25.53
N ARG A 207 20.38 -34.49 -24.97
CA ARG A 207 21.46 -33.50 -25.05
C ARG A 207 21.97 -33.41 -26.48
N THR A 208 21.76 -32.28 -27.13
CA THR A 208 22.55 -31.90 -28.30
C THR A 208 23.95 -31.49 -27.79
N GLY A 209 25.00 -32.20 -28.20
CA GLY A 209 26.33 -32.09 -27.61
C GLY A 209 26.85 -30.66 -27.45
N GLY A 210 27.38 -30.32 -26.28
CA GLY A 210 27.92 -29.00 -25.93
C GLY A 210 28.00 -28.77 -24.41
N PRO A 211 28.77 -27.77 -23.94
CA PRO A 211 28.76 -27.36 -22.54
C PRO A 211 27.34 -26.89 -22.11
N PRO A 212 27.01 -26.92 -20.81
CA PRO A 212 25.73 -26.40 -20.33
C PRO A 212 25.57 -24.96 -20.82
N LYS A 213 24.52 -24.70 -21.61
CA LYS A 213 24.21 -23.32 -22.00
C LYS A 213 23.77 -22.57 -20.74
N TYR A 214 24.19 -21.32 -20.61
CA TYR A 214 23.61 -20.43 -19.61
C TYR A 214 22.09 -20.41 -19.78
N PRO A 215 21.31 -20.47 -18.67
CA PRO A 215 19.86 -20.45 -18.75
C PRO A 215 19.37 -19.23 -19.53
N GLU A 216 18.50 -19.45 -20.52
CA GLU A 216 17.87 -18.35 -21.26
C GLU A 216 16.83 -17.67 -20.38
N LEU A 217 16.78 -16.33 -20.45
CA LEU A 217 15.75 -15.52 -19.81
C LEU A 217 14.47 -15.54 -20.68
N ILE A 218 13.37 -16.01 -20.11
CA ILE A 218 12.07 -16.15 -20.79
C ILE A 218 10.98 -15.44 -20.00
N GLN A 219 9.83 -15.14 -20.62
CA GLN A 219 8.70 -14.54 -19.89
C GLN A 219 7.86 -15.63 -19.24
N GLN A 220 7.38 -15.41 -18.01
CA GLN A 220 6.50 -16.37 -17.33
C GLN A 220 5.24 -16.72 -18.15
N THR A 221 4.75 -15.80 -18.98
CA THR A 221 3.63 -16.00 -19.90
C THR A 221 3.89 -17.07 -20.97
N ASP A 222 5.16 -17.36 -21.29
CA ASP A 222 5.57 -18.35 -22.29
C ASP A 222 5.24 -19.79 -21.84
N ILE A 223 5.05 -20.00 -20.53
CA ILE A 223 4.71 -21.31 -19.94
C ILE A 223 3.32 -21.76 -20.39
N ALA A 224 2.34 -20.87 -20.43
CA ALA A 224 0.95 -21.22 -20.74
C ALA A 224 0.80 -21.85 -22.14
N VAL A 225 1.32 -21.19 -23.17
CA VAL A 225 1.28 -21.71 -24.55
C VAL A 225 2.13 -22.96 -24.71
N THR A 226 3.27 -23.05 -24.03
CA THR A 226 4.15 -24.22 -24.09
C THR A 226 3.47 -25.46 -23.51
N LEU A 227 2.79 -25.32 -22.37
CA LEU A 227 2.02 -26.40 -21.76
C LEU A 227 0.76 -26.75 -22.57
N ALA A 228 0.02 -25.76 -23.06
CA ALA A 228 -1.18 -26.00 -23.87
C ALA A 228 -0.85 -26.83 -25.10
N LEU A 229 0.16 -26.40 -25.88
CA LEU A 229 0.60 -27.11 -27.08
C LEU A 229 1.23 -28.47 -26.75
N GLY A 230 1.97 -28.59 -25.65
CA GLY A 230 2.54 -29.85 -25.19
C GLY A 230 1.50 -30.90 -24.79
N LEU A 231 0.37 -30.47 -24.23
CA LEU A 231 -0.76 -31.31 -23.82
C LEU A 231 -1.79 -31.55 -24.95
N GLY A 232 -1.58 -30.95 -26.12
CA GLY A 232 -2.53 -31.02 -27.24
C GLY A 232 -3.82 -30.23 -27.00
N LEU A 233 -3.75 -29.17 -26.20
CA LEU A 233 -4.86 -28.29 -25.85
C LEU A 233 -4.89 -27.03 -26.73
N PRO A 234 -6.06 -26.40 -26.91
CA PRO A 234 -6.13 -25.05 -27.47
C PRO A 234 -5.33 -24.04 -26.63
N VAL A 235 -4.68 -23.09 -27.30
CA VAL A 235 -3.99 -21.97 -26.62
C VAL A 235 -5.05 -21.00 -26.10
N SER A 236 -4.89 -20.49 -24.88
CA SER A 236 -5.81 -19.51 -24.30
C SER A 236 -5.97 -18.29 -25.22
N ARG A 237 -7.21 -17.83 -25.38
CA ARG A 237 -7.59 -16.71 -26.25
C ARG A 237 -6.76 -15.43 -26.03
N ASN A 238 -6.37 -15.14 -24.79
CA ASN A 238 -5.68 -13.91 -24.40
C ASN A 238 -4.17 -14.11 -24.16
N ASN A 239 -3.62 -15.26 -24.56
CA ASN A 239 -2.21 -15.58 -24.37
C ASN A 239 -1.32 -14.66 -25.24
N VAL A 240 -0.36 -13.97 -24.60
CA VAL A 240 0.69 -13.18 -25.27
C VAL A 240 2.04 -13.90 -25.31
N GLY A 241 2.16 -15.05 -24.65
CA GLY A 241 3.39 -15.84 -24.59
C GLY A 241 3.77 -16.49 -25.91
N LYS A 242 5.06 -16.76 -26.06
CA LYS A 242 5.64 -17.52 -27.19
C LYS A 242 6.06 -18.92 -26.77
N LEU A 243 6.00 -19.86 -27.70
CA LEU A 243 6.39 -21.25 -27.50
C LEU A 243 7.89 -21.37 -27.24
N LEU A 244 8.26 -22.10 -26.18
CA LEU A 244 9.66 -22.38 -25.85
C LEU A 244 10.23 -23.46 -26.79
N SER A 245 11.02 -23.03 -27.78
CA SER A 245 11.61 -23.90 -28.80
C SER A 245 12.30 -25.15 -28.24
N PRO A 246 13.15 -25.07 -27.19
CA PRO A 246 13.87 -26.25 -26.71
C PRO A 246 12.96 -27.42 -26.31
N VAL A 247 11.75 -27.12 -25.79
CA VAL A 247 10.79 -28.13 -25.33
C VAL A 247 10.20 -28.98 -26.47
N ILE A 248 10.25 -28.48 -27.71
CA ILE A 248 9.72 -29.16 -28.90
C ILE A 248 10.80 -29.67 -29.87
N GLU A 249 12.09 -29.47 -29.58
CA GLU A 249 13.20 -29.82 -30.49
C GLU A 249 13.26 -31.31 -30.82
N TRP A 250 12.84 -32.18 -29.88
CA TRP A 250 12.79 -33.62 -30.06
C TRP A 250 11.71 -34.10 -31.04
N LYS A 251 10.75 -33.23 -31.39
CA LYS A 251 9.66 -33.54 -32.33
C LYS A 251 10.10 -33.47 -33.78
N SER A 252 9.32 -34.05 -34.68
CA SER A 252 9.57 -33.95 -36.12
C SER A 252 9.44 -32.50 -36.62
N ALA A 253 10.15 -32.16 -37.71
CA ALA A 253 10.07 -30.82 -38.32
C ALA A 253 8.63 -30.41 -38.67
N ARG A 254 7.80 -31.36 -39.09
CA ARG A 254 6.37 -31.14 -39.38
C ARG A 254 5.60 -30.71 -38.14
N GLU A 255 5.81 -31.39 -37.01
CA GLU A 255 5.17 -31.03 -35.75
C GLU A 255 5.66 -29.68 -35.26
N GLN A 256 6.97 -29.43 -35.29
CA GLN A 256 7.54 -28.15 -34.86
C GLN A 256 6.93 -26.98 -35.64
N LEU A 257 6.89 -27.08 -36.98
CA LEU A 257 6.29 -26.05 -37.84
C LEU A 257 4.80 -25.85 -37.57
N ARG A 258 4.04 -26.93 -37.31
CA ARG A 258 2.62 -26.84 -36.94
C ARG A 258 2.43 -26.11 -35.61
N LEU A 259 3.20 -26.43 -34.58
CA LEU A 259 3.09 -25.82 -33.26
C LEU A 259 3.45 -24.33 -33.30
N LEU A 260 4.51 -23.97 -34.03
CA LEU A 260 4.92 -22.58 -34.23
C LEU A 260 3.87 -21.78 -35.01
N HIS A 261 3.27 -22.39 -36.05
CA HIS A 261 2.17 -21.77 -36.80
C HIS A 261 0.95 -21.51 -35.91
N LEU A 262 0.53 -22.47 -35.09
CA LEU A 262 -0.61 -22.30 -34.16
C LEU A 262 -0.37 -21.17 -33.16
N ASN A 263 0.81 -21.10 -32.55
CA ASN A 263 1.14 -20.01 -31.64
C ASN A 263 1.15 -18.66 -32.36
N GLY A 264 1.74 -18.59 -33.56
CA GLY A 264 1.81 -17.34 -34.32
C GLY A 264 0.43 -16.88 -34.76
N PHE A 265 -0.41 -17.81 -35.22
CA PHE A 265 -1.80 -17.52 -35.55
C PHE A 265 -2.55 -16.92 -34.36
N GLN A 266 -2.45 -17.51 -33.17
CA GLN A 266 -3.05 -16.98 -31.94
C GLN A 266 -2.59 -15.54 -31.65
N LEU A 267 -1.27 -15.26 -31.73
CA LEU A 267 -0.74 -13.92 -31.50
C LEU A 267 -1.22 -12.92 -32.57
N THR A 268 -1.28 -13.33 -33.85
CA THR A 268 -1.79 -12.45 -34.91
C THR A 268 -3.27 -12.13 -34.76
N GLN A 269 -4.10 -13.09 -34.35
CA GLN A 269 -5.52 -12.84 -34.04
C GLN A 269 -5.67 -11.85 -32.89
N LEU A 270 -4.84 -12.01 -31.84
CA LEU A 270 -4.84 -11.09 -30.72
C LEU A 270 -4.40 -9.69 -31.14
N LEU A 271 -3.40 -9.58 -32.03
CA LEU A 271 -2.93 -8.30 -32.55
C LEU A 271 -4.02 -7.60 -33.40
N GLN A 272 -4.69 -8.34 -34.28
CA GLN A 272 -5.80 -7.84 -35.10
C GLN A 272 -6.95 -7.29 -34.25
N GLY A 273 -7.31 -7.98 -33.17
CA GLY A 273 -8.39 -7.54 -32.28
C GLY A 273 -8.04 -6.33 -31.42
N ASN A 274 -6.76 -6.00 -31.25
CA ASN A 274 -6.31 -4.96 -30.31
C ASN A 274 -5.61 -3.77 -30.99
N VAL A 275 -5.18 -3.89 -32.25
CA VAL A 275 -4.36 -2.88 -32.93
C VAL A 275 -5.00 -2.49 -34.26
N PRO A 276 -5.56 -1.27 -34.39
CA PRO A 276 -6.18 -0.82 -35.63
C PRO A 276 -5.24 -0.84 -36.85
N THR A 277 -3.93 -0.66 -36.64
CA THR A 277 -2.90 -0.70 -37.69
C THR A 277 -1.99 -1.92 -37.58
N TYR A 278 -2.53 -3.08 -37.19
CA TYR A 278 -1.77 -4.33 -36.99
C TYR A 278 -0.95 -4.75 -38.21
N GLU A 279 -1.40 -4.41 -39.42
CA GLU A 279 -0.76 -4.78 -40.70
C GLU A 279 0.65 -4.21 -40.85
N LYS A 280 0.95 -3.11 -40.16
CA LYS A 280 2.26 -2.45 -40.14
C LYS A 280 3.19 -3.02 -39.07
N ASP A 281 2.72 -3.94 -38.23
CA ASP A 281 3.55 -4.54 -37.20
C ASP A 281 4.62 -5.46 -37.85
N PRO A 282 5.91 -5.28 -37.51
CA PRO A 282 6.98 -6.06 -38.11
C PRO A 282 6.86 -7.56 -37.81
N GLY A 283 6.30 -7.93 -36.65
CA GLY A 283 6.06 -9.32 -36.28
C GLY A 283 4.97 -9.95 -37.14
N PHE A 284 3.92 -9.20 -37.45
CA PHE A 284 2.85 -9.64 -38.36
C PHE A 284 3.39 -9.88 -39.78
N GLU A 285 4.17 -8.94 -40.34
CA GLU A 285 4.78 -9.14 -41.66
C GLU A 285 5.69 -10.36 -41.72
N MET A 286 6.49 -10.58 -40.68
CA MET A 286 7.39 -11.73 -40.59
C MET A 286 6.63 -13.04 -40.47
N PHE A 287 5.53 -13.06 -39.70
CA PHE A 287 4.66 -14.22 -39.60
C PHE A 287 4.05 -14.58 -40.96
N MET A 288 3.50 -13.60 -41.70
CA MET A 288 2.92 -13.85 -43.03
C MET A 288 3.97 -14.40 -44.02
N LYS A 289 5.21 -13.90 -43.96
CA LYS A 289 6.34 -14.42 -44.76
C LYS A 289 6.67 -15.87 -44.38
N ALA A 290 6.71 -16.18 -43.08
CA ALA A 290 6.97 -17.52 -42.57
C ALA A 290 5.85 -18.51 -42.92
N GLU A 291 4.58 -18.09 -42.81
CA GLU A 291 3.40 -18.87 -43.17
C GLU A 291 3.38 -19.22 -44.65
N LYS A 292 3.65 -18.26 -45.53
CA LYS A 292 3.77 -18.54 -46.97
C LYS A 292 4.90 -19.54 -47.25
N ALA A 293 6.05 -19.39 -46.60
CA ALA A 293 7.17 -20.31 -46.75
C ALA A 293 6.84 -21.72 -46.21
N HIS A 294 6.09 -21.82 -45.12
CA HIS A 294 5.59 -23.07 -44.56
C HIS A 294 4.61 -23.75 -45.51
N GLY A 295 3.68 -23.02 -46.13
CA GLY A 295 2.79 -23.55 -47.17
C GLY A 295 3.56 -24.18 -48.34
N ASN A 296 4.59 -23.48 -48.83
CA ASN A 296 5.48 -24.03 -49.88
C ASN A 296 6.24 -25.28 -49.39
N TRP A 297 6.71 -25.29 -48.15
CA TRP A 297 7.38 -26.44 -47.55
C TRP A 297 6.47 -27.67 -47.47
N ILE A 298 5.18 -27.50 -47.16
CA ILE A 298 4.20 -28.59 -47.15
C ILE A 298 4.09 -29.23 -48.54
N GLN A 299 4.05 -28.43 -49.62
CA GLN A 299 4.02 -28.94 -50.99
C GLN A 299 5.26 -29.81 -51.28
N TYR A 300 6.46 -29.27 -51.03
CA TYR A 300 7.71 -30.04 -51.22
C TYR A 300 7.80 -31.32 -50.37
N TYR A 301 7.25 -31.27 -49.15
CA TYR A 301 7.21 -32.43 -48.25
C TYR A 301 6.27 -33.53 -48.76
N VAL A 302 5.10 -33.16 -49.29
CA VAL A 302 4.11 -34.10 -49.86
C VAL A 302 4.58 -34.66 -51.19
N ASP A 303 5.21 -33.83 -52.05
CA ASP A 303 5.68 -34.22 -53.39
C ASP A 303 6.93 -35.12 -53.36
N GLY A 304 7.46 -35.46 -52.18
CA GLY A 304 8.62 -36.36 -52.03
C GLY A 304 9.94 -35.74 -52.52
N SER A 305 10.09 -34.42 -52.45
CA SER A 305 11.30 -33.70 -52.85
C SER A 305 12.52 -34.08 -51.99
N ASN A 306 13.74 -33.79 -52.47
CA ASN A 306 15.01 -34.13 -51.80
C ASN A 306 14.97 -33.83 -50.28
N THR A 307 15.16 -34.88 -49.47
CA THR A 307 15.05 -34.84 -48.00
C THR A 307 15.96 -33.79 -47.36
N GLN A 308 17.15 -33.54 -47.93
CA GLN A 308 18.08 -32.54 -47.38
C GLN A 308 17.59 -31.11 -47.63
N VAL A 309 16.96 -30.87 -48.78
CA VAL A 309 16.39 -29.56 -49.13
C VAL A 309 15.20 -29.25 -48.22
N VAL A 310 14.31 -30.23 -48.04
CA VAL A 310 13.15 -30.14 -47.14
C VAL A 310 13.60 -29.90 -45.69
N MET A 311 14.65 -30.59 -45.22
CA MET A 311 15.21 -30.35 -43.88
C MET A 311 15.84 -28.96 -43.74
N ASN A 312 16.67 -28.51 -44.67
CA ASN A 312 17.29 -27.18 -44.62
C ASN A 312 16.25 -26.06 -44.67
N LEU A 313 15.22 -26.22 -45.51
CA LEU A 313 14.11 -25.28 -45.60
C LEU A 313 13.30 -25.24 -44.30
N SER A 314 13.00 -26.40 -43.69
CA SER A 314 12.30 -26.45 -42.40
C SER A 314 13.05 -25.68 -41.30
N LYS A 315 14.37 -25.86 -41.18
CA LYS A 315 15.21 -25.12 -40.22
C LYS A 315 15.16 -23.61 -40.44
N LYS A 316 15.16 -23.17 -41.69
CA LYS A 316 15.02 -21.75 -42.05
C LYS A 316 13.65 -21.20 -41.64
N ILE A 317 12.57 -21.94 -41.90
CA ILE A 317 11.21 -21.51 -41.58
C ILE A 317 10.98 -21.50 -40.06
N ILE A 318 11.47 -22.50 -39.33
CA ILE A 318 11.46 -22.53 -37.86
C ILE A 318 12.09 -21.25 -37.30
N LYS A 319 13.28 -20.87 -37.80
CA LYS A 319 13.94 -19.63 -37.39
C LYS A 319 13.10 -18.38 -37.69
N GLN A 320 12.43 -18.33 -38.84
CA GLN A 320 11.53 -17.21 -39.20
C GLN A 320 10.32 -17.12 -38.27
N TYR A 321 9.69 -18.25 -37.95
CA TYR A 321 8.59 -18.27 -36.99
C TYR A 321 9.05 -17.83 -35.61
N LEU A 322 10.17 -18.34 -35.10
CA LEU A 322 10.67 -17.96 -33.77
C LEU A 322 10.93 -16.45 -33.66
N GLU A 323 11.49 -15.83 -34.71
CA GLU A 323 11.70 -14.38 -34.73
C GLU A 323 10.35 -13.62 -34.80
N ALA A 324 9.42 -14.09 -35.63
CA ALA A 324 8.08 -13.50 -35.71
C ALA A 324 7.33 -13.56 -34.37
N LEU A 325 7.35 -14.71 -33.69
CA LEU A 325 6.74 -14.91 -32.37
C LEU A 325 7.35 -13.98 -31.32
N LYS A 326 8.68 -13.82 -31.33
CA LYS A 326 9.38 -12.92 -30.41
C LYS A 326 8.92 -11.48 -30.58
N ILE A 327 8.82 -11.00 -31.82
CA ILE A 327 8.38 -9.63 -32.12
C ILE A 327 6.90 -9.44 -31.79
N LEU A 328 6.02 -10.35 -32.23
CA LEU A 328 4.59 -10.31 -31.94
C LEU A 328 4.30 -10.29 -30.43
N SER A 329 4.93 -11.20 -29.68
CA SER A 329 4.78 -11.27 -28.22
C SER A 329 5.24 -9.98 -27.54
N SER A 330 6.33 -9.37 -28.03
CA SER A 330 6.83 -8.08 -27.53
C SER A 330 5.86 -6.94 -27.84
N SER A 331 5.34 -6.82 -29.06
CA SER A 331 4.37 -5.79 -29.46
C SER A 331 3.09 -5.89 -28.63
N LEU A 332 2.53 -7.10 -28.50
CA LEU A 332 1.34 -7.36 -27.70
C LEU A 332 1.57 -7.07 -26.22
N SER A 333 2.73 -7.46 -25.68
CA SER A 333 3.11 -7.17 -24.30
C SER A 333 3.14 -5.68 -23.96
N GLN A 334 3.37 -4.81 -24.94
CA GLN A 334 3.34 -3.35 -24.78
C GLN A 334 1.92 -2.76 -24.88
N GLN A 335 1.01 -3.44 -25.58
CA GLN A 335 -0.32 -2.92 -25.93
C GLN A 335 -1.47 -3.51 -25.10
N VAL A 336 -1.28 -4.64 -24.41
CA VAL A 336 -2.34 -5.39 -23.69
C VAL A 336 -2.84 -4.72 -22.39
N ALA A 337 -2.38 -3.51 -22.06
CA ALA A 337 -3.03 -2.66 -21.08
C ALA A 337 -4.28 -1.98 -21.68
N GLN A 338 -5.38 -2.72 -21.83
CA GLN A 338 -6.69 -2.09 -22.12
C GLN A 338 -7.15 -1.31 -20.89
N TYR A 339 -7.27 0.01 -21.03
CA TYR A 339 -7.80 0.89 -19.99
C TYR A 339 -9.30 1.10 -20.17
N ASP A 340 -10.07 0.90 -19.11
CA ASP A 340 -11.48 1.31 -19.09
C ASP A 340 -11.58 2.83 -18.90
N ILE A 341 -11.47 3.54 -20.03
CA ILE A 341 -11.49 5.00 -20.09
C ILE A 341 -12.78 5.56 -19.47
N TYR A 342 -13.91 4.89 -19.65
CA TYR A 342 -15.19 5.37 -19.13
C TYR A 342 -15.23 5.34 -17.60
N SER A 343 -14.84 4.21 -16.98
CA SER A 343 -14.72 4.11 -15.53
C SER A 343 -13.72 5.12 -14.96
N MET A 344 -12.57 5.31 -15.63
CA MET A 344 -11.55 6.29 -15.22
C MET A 344 -12.09 7.73 -15.25
N ILE A 345 -12.84 8.11 -16.30
CA ILE A 345 -13.43 9.44 -16.41
C ILE A 345 -14.46 9.69 -15.30
N ILE A 346 -15.33 8.72 -14.98
CA ILE A 346 -16.31 8.87 -13.89
C ILE A 346 -15.60 9.11 -12.56
N GLY A 347 -14.59 8.29 -12.24
CA GLY A 347 -13.83 8.45 -11.00
C GLY A 347 -13.13 9.82 -10.92
N MET A 348 -12.53 10.27 -12.01
CA MET A 348 -11.87 11.57 -12.11
C MET A 348 -12.86 12.74 -11.94
N MET A 349 -14.04 12.65 -12.54
CA MET A 349 -15.11 13.66 -12.40
C MET A 349 -15.53 13.85 -10.94
N ILE A 350 -15.80 12.77 -10.21
CA ILE A 350 -16.23 12.83 -8.81
C ILE A 350 -15.16 13.48 -7.93
N VAL A 351 -13.90 13.11 -8.13
CA VAL A 351 -12.78 13.66 -7.35
C VAL A 351 -12.58 15.15 -7.64
N LEU A 352 -12.74 15.57 -8.90
CA LEU A 352 -12.72 16.98 -9.29
C LEU A 352 -13.87 17.77 -8.67
N GLU A 353 -15.08 17.23 -8.67
CA GLU A 353 -16.25 17.85 -8.04
C GLU A 353 -16.06 18.04 -6.53
N VAL A 354 -15.57 17.03 -5.82
CA VAL A 354 -15.26 17.12 -4.39
C VAL A 354 -14.19 18.18 -4.10
N LEU A 355 -13.09 18.19 -4.88
CA LEU A 355 -12.06 19.20 -4.71
C LEU A 355 -12.61 20.60 -4.97
N PHE A 356 -13.42 20.78 -6.02
CA PHE A 356 -14.00 22.08 -6.34
C PHE A 356 -14.95 22.56 -5.23
N LEU A 357 -15.75 21.66 -4.65
CA LEU A 357 -16.59 21.96 -3.49
C LEU A 357 -15.77 22.41 -2.28
N LEU A 358 -14.66 21.74 -1.98
CA LEU A 358 -13.74 22.17 -0.91
C LEU A 358 -13.18 23.56 -1.21
N LEU A 359 -12.66 23.80 -2.41
CA LEU A 359 -12.09 25.10 -2.79
C LEU A 359 -13.13 26.25 -2.72
N LEU A 360 -14.36 26.02 -3.18
CA LEU A 360 -15.45 27.01 -3.04
C LEU A 360 -15.86 27.27 -1.59
N SER A 361 -15.69 26.26 -0.73
CA SER A 361 -16.03 26.36 0.69
C SER A 361 -14.95 27.05 1.53
N LEU A 362 -13.73 27.20 1.01
CA LEU A 362 -12.57 27.77 1.71
C LEU A 362 -12.86 29.10 2.43
N PRO A 363 -13.47 30.13 1.80
CA PRO A 363 -13.71 31.42 2.47
C PRO A 363 -14.69 31.32 3.65
N LYS A 364 -15.66 30.39 3.58
CA LYS A 364 -16.65 30.18 4.63
C LYS A 364 -16.12 29.26 5.72
N ALA A 365 -15.36 28.24 5.34
CA ALA A 365 -14.77 27.25 6.23
C ALA A 365 -13.68 27.84 7.14
N LEU A 366 -12.98 28.89 6.68
CA LEU A 366 -12.00 29.64 7.47
C LEU A 366 -12.60 30.85 8.20
N SER A 367 -13.92 31.07 8.10
CA SER A 367 -14.62 32.16 8.78
C SER A 367 -15.20 31.72 10.12
N THR A 368 -15.30 32.65 11.09
CA THR A 368 -15.86 32.41 12.43
C THR A 368 -17.37 32.06 12.43
N LYS A 369 -18.07 32.27 11.31
CA LYS A 369 -19.49 31.93 11.11
C LYS A 369 -19.64 30.84 10.05
N ALA A 370 -19.13 29.66 10.34
CA ALA A 370 -19.28 28.49 9.47
C ALA A 370 -20.72 27.92 9.58
N GLU A 371 -21.68 28.55 8.91
CA GLU A 371 -23.01 27.99 8.64
C GLU A 371 -23.15 27.66 7.15
N PHE A 372 -23.19 26.36 6.84
CA PHE A 372 -23.43 25.85 5.49
C PHE A 372 -24.94 25.77 5.24
N GLN A 373 -25.53 26.84 4.73
CA GLN A 373 -26.91 26.83 4.23
C GLN A 373 -26.91 26.65 2.70
N ILE A 374 -27.45 25.51 2.25
CA ILE A 374 -27.69 25.23 0.83
C ILE A 374 -28.86 26.12 0.37
N PRO A 375 -28.70 26.94 -0.68
CA PRO A 375 -29.81 27.72 -1.23
C PRO A 375 -30.89 26.78 -1.76
N ASN A 376 -32.13 26.96 -1.32
CA ASN A 376 -33.26 26.20 -1.85
C ASN A 376 -33.82 26.94 -3.09
N SER A 377 -33.16 26.81 -4.25
CA SER A 377 -33.67 27.36 -5.52
C SER A 377 -34.31 26.26 -6.37
N SER A 378 -35.54 26.49 -6.83
CA SER A 378 -36.29 25.55 -7.66
C SER A 378 -35.59 25.25 -8.99
N LEU A 379 -34.90 26.23 -9.57
CA LEU A 379 -34.13 26.10 -10.80
C LEU A 379 -32.95 25.11 -10.64
N CYS A 380 -32.24 25.17 -9.51
CA CYS A 380 -31.14 24.25 -9.25
C CYS A 380 -31.66 22.82 -9.03
N SER A 381 -32.81 22.63 -8.37
CA SER A 381 -33.41 21.29 -8.20
C SER A 381 -33.77 20.61 -9.54
N LEU A 382 -34.21 21.37 -10.54
CA LEU A 382 -34.46 20.86 -11.89
C LEU A 382 -33.17 20.38 -12.57
N MET A 383 -32.07 21.14 -12.43
CA MET A 383 -30.77 20.76 -13.00
C MET A 383 -30.25 19.43 -12.46
N PHE A 384 -30.48 19.13 -11.17
CA PHE A 384 -30.12 17.85 -10.57
C PHE A 384 -30.78 16.67 -11.30
N PHE A 385 -32.10 16.73 -11.54
CA PHE A 385 -32.83 15.66 -12.22
C PHE A 385 -32.45 15.53 -13.70
N LEU A 386 -32.21 16.65 -14.41
CA LEU A 386 -31.71 16.61 -15.79
C LEU A 386 -30.33 15.95 -15.88
N MET A 387 -29.42 16.23 -14.94
CA MET A 387 -28.10 15.61 -14.91
C MET A 387 -28.19 14.11 -14.61
N CYS A 388 -29.06 13.69 -13.68
CA CYS A 388 -29.30 12.27 -13.44
C CYS A 388 -29.77 11.54 -14.71
N LEU A 389 -30.67 12.17 -15.47
CA LEU A 389 -31.19 11.60 -16.72
C LEU A 389 -30.11 11.56 -17.81
N LEU A 390 -29.31 12.61 -17.96
CA LEU A 390 -28.20 12.67 -18.91
C LEU A 390 -27.16 11.58 -18.63
N TRP A 391 -26.68 11.47 -17.39
CA TRP A 391 -25.69 10.46 -17.01
C TRP A 391 -26.22 9.04 -17.17
N SER A 392 -27.50 8.81 -16.87
CA SER A 392 -28.15 7.52 -17.10
C SER A 392 -28.21 7.19 -18.59
N ALA A 393 -28.54 8.16 -19.45
CA ALA A 393 -28.55 7.97 -20.89
C ALA A 393 -27.16 7.64 -21.44
N ILE A 394 -26.12 8.38 -21.02
CA ILE A 394 -24.72 8.10 -21.40
C ILE A 394 -24.33 6.68 -20.97
N HIS A 395 -24.67 6.27 -19.74
CA HIS A 395 -24.35 4.94 -19.23
C HIS A 395 -25.00 3.83 -20.07
N VAL A 396 -26.29 3.96 -20.40
CA VAL A 396 -27.01 2.98 -21.25
C VAL A 396 -26.35 2.88 -22.64
N VAL A 397 -26.00 4.01 -23.26
CA VAL A 397 -25.34 4.03 -24.57
C VAL A 397 -23.99 3.32 -24.53
N VAL A 398 -23.17 3.58 -23.51
CA VAL A 398 -21.87 2.91 -23.36
C VAL A 398 -22.04 1.41 -23.15
N CYS A 399 -22.92 1.00 -22.24
CA CYS A 399 -23.12 -0.42 -21.92
C CYS A 399 -23.80 -1.24 -23.01
N THR A 400 -24.48 -0.60 -23.96
CA THR A 400 -25.09 -1.27 -25.12
C THR A 400 -24.17 -1.31 -26.35
N SER A 401 -23.00 -0.66 -26.29
CA SER A 401 -22.02 -0.69 -27.37
C SER A 401 -21.30 -2.04 -27.45
N THR A 402 -21.17 -2.60 -28.66
CA THR A 402 -20.60 -3.94 -28.89
C THR A 402 -19.06 -4.00 -28.76
N GLU A 403 -18.39 -2.85 -28.61
CA GLU A 403 -16.93 -2.74 -28.69
C GLU A 403 -16.23 -2.46 -27.36
N SER A 404 -16.93 -2.18 -26.26
CA SER A 404 -16.28 -1.79 -25.00
C SER A 404 -16.47 -2.81 -23.87
N SER A 405 -15.34 -3.34 -23.37
CA SER A 405 -15.32 -4.09 -22.12
C SER A 405 -15.25 -3.10 -20.94
N CYS A 406 -16.41 -2.63 -20.49
CA CYS A 406 -16.53 -1.65 -19.41
C CYS A 406 -16.81 -2.32 -18.06
N TYR A 407 -15.96 -2.06 -17.06
CA TYR A 407 -16.16 -2.53 -15.68
C TYR A 407 -17.39 -1.89 -15.04
N PHE A 408 -17.60 -0.58 -15.21
CA PHE A 408 -18.75 0.11 -14.63
C PHE A 408 -20.10 -0.47 -15.13
N CYS A 409 -20.13 -1.02 -16.35
CA CYS A 409 -21.30 -1.73 -16.89
C CYS A 409 -21.54 -3.11 -16.28
N SER A 410 -20.54 -3.70 -15.63
CA SER A 410 -20.65 -4.99 -14.94
C SER A 410 -21.16 -4.88 -13.50
N ILE A 411 -21.22 -3.67 -12.96
CA ILE A 411 -21.65 -3.38 -11.58
C ILE A 411 -23.19 -3.41 -11.49
N PRO A 412 -23.79 -3.84 -10.36
CA PRO A 412 -25.23 -3.75 -10.15
C PRO A 412 -25.78 -2.33 -10.36
N TRP A 413 -26.90 -2.23 -11.10
CA TRP A 413 -27.56 -0.96 -11.41
C TRP A 413 -27.82 -0.07 -10.18
N ILE A 414 -28.08 -0.65 -9.00
CA ILE A 414 -28.29 0.12 -7.77
C ILE A 414 -27.06 0.96 -7.37
N VAL A 415 -25.86 0.43 -7.58
CA VAL A 415 -24.61 1.12 -7.28
C VAL A 415 -24.35 2.19 -8.34
N VAL A 416 -24.58 1.85 -9.61
CA VAL A 416 -24.47 2.80 -10.73
C VAL A 416 -25.39 4.01 -10.52
N THR A 417 -26.66 3.77 -10.20
CA THR A 417 -27.63 4.83 -9.88
C THR A 417 -27.17 5.65 -8.68
N GLY A 418 -26.61 5.02 -7.64
CA GLY A 418 -26.03 5.72 -6.50
C GLY A 418 -24.89 6.68 -6.88
N VAL A 419 -23.98 6.24 -7.76
CA VAL A 419 -22.88 7.07 -8.27
C VAL A 419 -23.39 8.23 -9.13
N ILE A 420 -24.38 7.98 -9.99
CA ILE A 420 -25.01 9.02 -10.82
C ILE A 420 -25.71 10.08 -9.96
N ILE A 421 -26.43 9.65 -8.92
CA ILE A 421 -27.08 10.55 -7.95
C ILE A 421 -26.03 11.39 -7.21
N LEU A 422 -24.94 10.76 -6.76
CA LEU A 422 -23.85 11.45 -6.06
C LEU A 422 -23.23 12.52 -6.96
N ALA A 423 -22.77 12.17 -8.16
CA ALA A 423 -22.15 13.13 -9.09
C ALA A 423 -23.11 14.28 -9.44
N SER A 424 -24.36 13.96 -9.76
CA SER A 424 -25.38 14.98 -10.06
C SER A 424 -25.66 15.89 -8.86
N GLY A 425 -25.64 15.32 -7.65
CA GLY A 425 -25.82 16.05 -6.39
C GLY A 425 -24.66 16.98 -6.07
N LEU A 426 -23.41 16.52 -6.24
CA LEU A 426 -22.21 17.34 -6.06
C LEU A 426 -22.20 18.49 -7.07
N PHE A 427 -22.46 18.21 -8.35
CA PHE A 427 -22.59 19.23 -9.38
C PHE A 427 -23.68 20.27 -9.05
N TRP A 428 -24.83 19.82 -8.55
CA TRP A 428 -25.90 20.71 -8.11
C TRP A 428 -25.46 21.66 -6.98
N VAL A 429 -24.77 21.13 -5.95
CA VAL A 429 -24.25 21.96 -4.85
C VAL A 429 -23.22 22.97 -5.37
N ILE A 430 -22.35 22.55 -6.29
CA ILE A 430 -21.35 23.42 -6.92
C ILE A 430 -22.01 24.62 -7.61
N ILE A 431 -22.98 24.35 -8.49
CA ILE A 431 -23.69 25.40 -9.23
C ILE A 431 -24.42 26.35 -8.28
N SER A 432 -25.07 25.81 -7.24
CA SER A 432 -25.77 26.60 -6.22
C SER A 432 -24.80 27.52 -5.44
N LEU A 433 -23.58 27.06 -5.16
CA LEU A 433 -22.55 27.86 -4.49
C LEU A 433 -22.00 28.97 -5.40
N LEU A 434 -21.77 28.67 -6.68
CA LEU A 434 -21.33 29.64 -7.68
C LEU A 434 -22.40 30.72 -7.90
N GLU A 435 -23.67 30.33 -8.06
CA GLU A 435 -24.79 31.26 -8.20
C GLU A 435 -24.83 32.23 -7.00
N ARG A 436 -24.69 31.72 -5.77
CA ARG A 436 -24.65 32.56 -4.56
C ARG A 436 -23.45 33.51 -4.53
N GLN A 437 -22.26 33.08 -4.97
CA GLN A 437 -21.09 33.97 -5.05
C GLN A 437 -21.32 35.10 -6.07
N VAL A 438 -21.90 34.79 -7.23
CA VAL A 438 -22.24 35.79 -8.26
C VAL A 438 -23.31 36.78 -7.76
N ILE A 439 -24.35 36.29 -7.07
CA ILE A 439 -25.40 37.15 -6.47
C ILE A 439 -24.80 38.06 -5.39
N ASN A 440 -23.99 37.52 -4.49
CA ASN A 440 -23.34 38.32 -3.43
C ASN A 440 -22.38 39.36 -4.00
N SER A 441 -21.70 39.08 -5.12
CA SER A 441 -20.82 40.03 -5.80
C SER A 441 -21.56 41.21 -6.45
N ARG A 442 -22.89 41.17 -6.57
CA ARG A 442 -23.71 42.27 -7.12
C ARG A 442 -24.18 43.28 -6.08
N GLN A 443 -23.89 43.09 -4.78
CA GLN A 443 -24.15 44.10 -3.75
C GLN A 443 -22.95 45.06 -3.63
N PRO A 444 -23.16 46.39 -3.55
CA PRO A 444 -22.07 47.35 -3.43
C PRO A 444 -21.33 47.17 -2.10
N LEU A 445 -20.02 47.00 -2.21
CA LEU A 445 -19.08 46.75 -1.12
C LEU A 445 -19.07 47.94 -0.14
N LYS A 446 -19.65 47.80 1.05
CA LYS A 446 -19.31 48.69 2.19
C LYS A 446 -17.92 48.28 2.66
N ASN A 447 -16.93 49.12 2.36
CA ASN A 447 -15.51 49.06 2.75
C ASN A 447 -15.04 47.73 3.37
N PRO A 448 -14.30 46.89 2.64
CA PRO A 448 -13.45 45.93 3.30
C PRO A 448 -12.34 46.76 3.94
N ALA A 449 -12.29 46.81 5.27
CA ALA A 449 -11.02 46.99 5.92
C ALA A 449 -10.17 45.80 5.48
N ALA A 450 -9.37 45.97 4.42
CA ALA A 450 -8.37 45.01 4.04
C ALA A 450 -7.38 44.98 5.19
N ALA A 451 -7.54 44.01 6.10
CA ALA A 451 -6.46 43.65 7.00
C ALA A 451 -5.27 43.28 6.09
N PRO A 452 -4.11 43.95 6.21
CA PRO A 452 -2.95 43.52 5.48
C PRO A 452 -2.53 42.17 6.06
N SER A 453 -2.91 41.06 5.42
CA SER A 453 -2.32 39.77 5.75
C SER A 453 -0.88 39.79 5.22
N SER A 454 0.06 40.30 6.01
CA SER A 454 1.47 40.08 5.72
C SER A 454 1.72 38.58 5.86
N TRP A 455 1.88 37.88 4.73
CA TRP A 455 2.26 36.48 4.72
C TRP A 455 3.57 36.34 5.48
N SER A 456 3.63 35.46 6.48
CA SER A 456 4.90 35.17 7.12
C SER A 456 5.81 34.40 6.16
N GLU A 457 7.13 34.49 6.36
CA GLU A 457 8.08 33.68 5.58
C GLU A 457 7.78 32.17 5.71
N LEU A 458 7.27 31.75 6.87
CA LEU A 458 6.84 30.37 7.13
C LEU A 458 5.61 29.99 6.28
N ASP A 459 4.64 30.89 6.11
CA ASP A 459 3.46 30.64 5.27
C ASP A 459 3.86 30.43 3.81
N VAL A 460 4.78 31.26 3.31
CA VAL A 460 5.33 31.11 1.96
C VAL A 460 6.07 29.80 1.82
N LEU A 461 6.89 29.42 2.81
CA LEU A 461 7.63 28.16 2.79
C LEU A 461 6.70 26.94 2.77
N ILE A 462 5.70 26.90 3.66
CA ILE A 462 4.78 25.78 3.78
C ILE A 462 3.91 25.66 2.53
N LEU A 463 3.45 26.78 1.97
CA LEU A 463 2.70 26.78 0.72
C LEU A 463 3.58 26.32 -0.46
N ALA A 464 4.78 26.89 -0.61
CA ALA A 464 5.72 26.55 -1.67
C ALA A 464 6.14 25.07 -1.59
N GLY A 465 6.38 24.55 -0.38
CA GLY A 465 6.69 23.14 -0.17
C GLY A 465 5.54 22.21 -0.54
N THR A 466 4.30 22.58 -0.21
CA THR A 466 3.10 21.80 -0.57
C THR A 466 2.89 21.79 -2.09
N ILE A 467 3.06 22.94 -2.77
CA ILE A 467 3.02 23.04 -4.25
C ILE A 467 4.17 22.25 -4.89
N GLY A 468 5.37 22.30 -4.30
CA GLY A 468 6.54 21.57 -4.74
C GLY A 468 6.34 20.05 -4.71
N HIS A 469 5.74 19.53 -3.63
CA HIS A 469 5.34 18.12 -3.55
C HIS A 469 4.36 17.75 -4.68
N ILE A 470 3.30 18.52 -4.88
CA ILE A 470 2.32 18.26 -5.96
C ILE A 470 3.00 18.24 -7.33
N SER A 471 3.92 19.19 -7.58
CA SER A 471 4.67 19.26 -8.83
C SER A 471 5.59 18.05 -9.03
N SER A 472 6.17 17.53 -7.94
CA SER A 472 7.04 16.35 -7.99
C SER A 472 6.31 15.08 -8.46
N LEU A 473 4.99 14.99 -8.25
CA LEU A 473 4.18 13.85 -8.70
C LEU A 473 4.08 13.71 -10.24
N GLY A 474 4.54 14.71 -11.00
CA GLY A 474 4.62 14.64 -12.46
C GLY A 474 5.74 13.74 -13.01
N ALA A 475 6.67 13.30 -12.17
CA ALA A 475 7.84 12.52 -12.58
C ALA A 475 7.90 11.17 -11.85
N SER A 476 8.14 10.10 -12.61
CA SER A 476 8.23 8.73 -12.07
C SER A 476 9.32 8.58 -11.00
N SER A 477 10.50 9.18 -11.20
CA SER A 477 11.60 9.15 -10.24
C SER A 477 11.26 9.81 -8.90
N PHE A 478 10.51 10.91 -8.92
CA PHE A 478 10.06 11.59 -7.70
C PHE A 478 8.94 10.84 -6.99
N ILE A 479 8.16 10.02 -7.70
CA ILE A 479 7.19 9.12 -7.07
C ILE A 479 7.91 7.92 -6.42
N GLU A 480 8.88 7.32 -7.11
CA GLU A 480 9.70 6.24 -6.53
C GLU A 480 10.44 6.70 -5.27
N GLU A 481 11.02 7.89 -5.33
CA GLU A 481 11.86 8.46 -4.27
C GLU A 481 11.13 9.57 -3.48
N GLU A 482 9.80 9.49 -3.34
CA GLU A 482 8.98 10.55 -2.71
C GLU A 482 9.40 10.85 -1.26
N HIS A 483 9.95 9.86 -0.57
CA HIS A 483 10.53 10.03 0.76
C HIS A 483 11.61 11.13 0.78
N GLN A 484 12.41 11.31 -0.28
CA GLN A 484 13.39 12.38 -0.37
C GLN A 484 12.73 13.76 -0.37
N THR A 485 11.59 13.89 -1.06
CA THR A 485 10.78 15.12 -1.04
C THR A 485 10.35 15.45 0.38
N TRP A 486 9.76 14.49 1.10
CA TRP A 486 9.33 14.71 2.49
C TRP A 486 10.49 14.97 3.46
N TYR A 487 11.62 14.27 3.30
CA TYR A 487 12.83 14.49 4.10
C TYR A 487 13.41 15.88 3.87
N PHE A 488 13.40 16.36 2.63
CA PHE A 488 13.81 17.72 2.30
C PHE A 488 12.87 18.76 2.93
N LEU A 489 11.55 18.56 2.81
CA LEU A 489 10.55 19.47 3.35
C LEU A 489 10.62 19.56 4.89
N ILE A 490 10.74 18.43 5.61
CA ILE A 490 10.88 18.42 7.07
C ILE A 490 12.18 19.06 7.53
N ASN A 491 13.30 18.78 6.84
CA ASN A 491 14.57 19.42 7.17
C ASN A 491 14.49 20.94 7.02
N THR A 492 13.92 21.40 5.91
CA THR A 492 13.74 22.82 5.62
C THR A 492 12.81 23.48 6.64
N LEU A 493 11.71 22.81 7.02
CA LEU A 493 10.81 23.25 8.07
C LEU A 493 11.54 23.40 9.42
N CYS A 494 12.37 22.45 9.82
CA CYS A 494 13.13 22.55 11.07
C CYS A 494 14.09 23.74 11.08
N LEU A 495 14.75 24.03 9.97
CA LEU A 495 15.63 25.19 9.84
C LEU A 495 14.84 26.51 9.92
N ALA A 496 13.68 26.58 9.25
CA ALA A 496 12.80 27.73 9.31
C ALA A 496 12.23 27.95 10.72
N LEU A 497 11.84 26.89 11.43
CA LEU A 497 11.40 26.97 12.82
C LEU A 497 12.53 27.44 13.73
N CYS A 498 13.78 27.01 13.50
CA CYS A 498 14.93 27.53 14.23
C CYS A 498 15.08 29.05 14.05
N GLN A 499 14.94 29.53 12.81
CA GLN A 499 14.98 30.96 12.52
C GLN A 499 13.84 31.72 13.20
N GLU A 500 12.63 31.17 13.21
CA GLU A 500 11.46 31.79 13.84
C GLU A 500 11.61 31.87 15.37
N ILE A 501 12.15 30.83 16.00
CA ILE A 501 12.47 30.82 17.44
C ILE A 501 13.55 31.85 17.77
N CYS A 502 14.59 31.93 16.93
CA CYS A 502 15.63 32.96 17.07
C CYS A 502 15.03 34.36 17.02
N ARG A 503 14.13 34.62 16.07
CA ARG A 503 13.41 35.90 15.97
C ARG A 503 12.59 36.18 17.23
N HIS A 504 11.73 35.24 17.61
CA HIS A 504 10.79 35.40 18.71
C HIS A 504 11.47 35.65 20.07
N TYR A 505 12.56 34.95 20.37
CA TYR A 505 13.20 35.03 21.69
C TYR A 505 14.41 35.97 21.77
N PHE A 506 15.12 36.22 20.66
CA PHE A 506 16.40 36.95 20.68
C PHE A 506 16.40 38.28 19.91
N LEU A 507 15.48 38.53 18.97
CA LEU A 507 15.45 39.77 18.17
C LEU A 507 14.39 40.79 18.64
N THR A 508 13.35 40.37 19.35
CA THR A 508 12.20 41.21 19.73
C THR A 508 12.42 42.13 20.95
N LYS A 509 13.65 42.60 21.23
CA LYS A 509 13.96 43.30 22.50
C LYS A 509 14.51 44.73 22.46
N ASP A 510 14.57 45.42 21.33
CA ASP A 510 15.09 46.81 21.27
C ASP A 510 14.06 47.89 20.85
N GLY A 511 12.76 47.58 20.81
CA GLY A 511 11.77 48.45 20.15
C GLY A 511 10.71 49.19 20.99
N ASP A 512 10.43 48.79 22.24
CA ASP A 512 9.32 49.39 23.01
C ASP A 512 9.70 49.64 24.48
N LEU A 513 10.36 50.78 24.70
CA LEU A 513 10.55 51.38 26.02
C LEU A 513 10.30 52.90 25.88
N GLN A 514 9.07 53.27 25.53
CA GLN A 514 8.57 54.62 25.81
C GLN A 514 7.72 54.58 27.07
N ILE A 515 8.36 54.98 28.16
CA ILE A 515 7.72 55.45 29.38
C ILE A 515 7.05 56.80 29.04
N PRO A 516 5.73 56.99 29.17
CA PRO A 516 5.16 58.32 29.18
C PRO A 516 5.23 58.86 30.61
N THR A 517 6.29 59.60 30.91
CA THR A 517 6.28 60.55 32.04
C THR A 517 5.69 61.88 31.60
N THR A 518 4.84 62.41 32.47
CA THR A 518 4.41 63.81 32.62
C THR A 518 3.57 64.44 31.52
N ASP A 519 2.29 64.63 31.82
CA ASP A 519 1.72 65.99 31.84
C ASP A 519 0.70 66.14 32.98
N LYS A 520 1.14 66.88 34.02
CA LYS A 520 0.26 67.58 34.95
C LYS A 520 -0.07 68.92 34.30
N ALA A 521 -1.35 69.19 34.03
CA ALA A 521 -2.03 70.46 34.31
C ALA A 521 -3.29 70.58 33.43
N LYS A 522 -4.45 70.47 34.06
CA LYS A 522 -5.53 71.46 33.97
C LYS A 522 -6.58 71.11 35.01
N ALA A 523 -6.61 71.94 36.05
CA ALA A 523 -7.73 72.06 36.94
C ALA A 523 -8.88 72.73 36.19
N GLU A 524 -10.10 72.23 36.37
CA GLU A 524 -11.28 73.08 36.49
C GLU A 524 -12.40 72.29 37.19
N GLU A 525 -13.10 73.02 38.04
CA GLU A 525 -14.01 72.60 39.10
C GLU A 525 -15.33 71.98 38.59
N VAL A 526 -16.02 71.21 39.45
CA VAL A 526 -17.35 71.55 39.99
C VAL A 526 -17.97 70.36 40.75
N LYS A 527 -18.08 70.57 42.07
CA LYS A 527 -19.18 70.28 43.03
C LYS A 527 -19.73 68.85 43.31
N GLU A 528 -19.60 68.55 44.61
CA GLU A 528 -20.66 68.24 45.59
C GLU A 528 -21.27 66.82 45.72
N THR A 529 -20.84 66.19 46.83
CA THR A 529 -21.63 65.63 47.95
C THR A 529 -22.12 64.18 47.97
N PRO A 530 -22.25 63.58 49.18
CA PRO A 530 -22.11 62.14 49.43
C PRO A 530 -23.39 61.47 49.99
N SER A 531 -23.47 60.14 49.93
CA SER A 531 -24.29 59.32 50.84
C SER A 531 -23.78 57.86 50.81
N HIS A 532 -23.28 57.32 51.93
CA HIS A 532 -24.01 56.49 52.91
C HIS A 532 -24.53 55.19 52.24
N TYR A 533 -24.14 53.95 52.59
CA TYR A 533 -24.12 53.31 53.91
C TYR A 533 -23.39 51.95 53.84
N ARG A 534 -23.04 51.45 55.02
CA ARG A 534 -22.17 50.32 55.39
C ARG A 534 -22.96 49.00 55.54
N SER A 535 -22.33 47.85 55.26
CA SER A 535 -22.41 46.63 56.11
C SER A 535 -21.57 45.48 55.52
N ASP A 536 -20.33 45.40 55.99
CA ASP A 536 -19.72 44.28 56.72
C ASP A 536 -20.34 42.88 56.55
N VAL A 537 -19.56 41.96 55.96
CA VAL A 537 -19.51 40.54 56.38
C VAL A 537 -18.03 40.15 56.47
N GLU A 538 -17.62 39.82 57.69
CA GLU A 538 -16.29 39.31 58.06
C GLU A 538 -16.05 37.91 57.47
N ILE A 539 -14.86 37.69 56.90
CA ILE A 539 -14.28 36.35 56.74
C ILE A 539 -12.91 36.37 57.43
N SER A 540 -12.75 35.39 58.31
CA SER A 540 -11.66 35.14 59.25
C SER A 540 -10.26 35.07 58.61
N GLU A 541 -9.32 35.75 59.25
CA GLU A 541 -7.87 35.58 59.10
C GLU A 541 -7.44 34.21 59.66
N ASP A 542 -7.26 33.21 58.80
CA ASP A 542 -6.44 32.03 59.16
C ASP A 542 -5.82 31.26 57.97
N GLU A 543 -5.61 31.90 56.81
CA GLU A 543 -4.88 31.30 55.66
C GLU A 543 -3.75 32.17 55.09
N LEU A 544 -3.30 33.20 55.82
CA LEU A 544 -2.15 34.01 55.39
C LEU A 544 -0.84 33.52 56.01
N LYS A 545 -0.41 32.29 55.67
CA LYS A 545 0.98 31.83 55.96
C LYS A 545 1.41 30.53 55.25
N MET A 546 1.16 30.36 53.95
CA MET A 546 1.98 29.42 53.15
C MET A 546 2.00 29.71 51.65
N SER A 547 2.44 30.90 51.23
CA SER A 547 2.98 31.10 49.88
C SER A 547 4.03 32.20 49.86
N ARG A 548 5.29 31.82 50.13
CA ARG A 548 6.43 32.66 49.78
C ARG A 548 7.60 31.76 49.39
N GLY A 549 7.78 31.65 48.08
CA GLY A 549 8.96 31.04 47.46
C GLY A 549 8.64 30.42 46.12
N ASP A 550 8.60 31.22 45.05
CA ASP A 550 9.06 30.78 43.73
C ASP A 550 9.43 31.99 42.87
N ASN A 551 10.68 32.00 42.39
CA ASN A 551 11.27 33.05 41.56
C ASN A 551 10.79 32.92 40.10
N PRO A 552 10.19 33.94 39.45
CA PRO A 552 9.66 33.83 38.08
C PRO A 552 10.72 33.87 36.96
N VAL A 553 12.00 34.04 37.29
CA VAL A 553 13.05 34.40 36.30
C VAL A 553 13.79 33.18 35.73
N SER A 554 13.85 32.04 36.44
CA SER A 554 14.61 30.85 35.99
C SER A 554 13.88 29.99 34.96
N VAL A 555 12.56 29.81 35.10
CA VAL A 555 11.73 28.93 34.25
C VAL A 555 11.71 29.39 32.80
N ASN A 556 11.68 30.71 32.58
CA ASN A 556 11.65 31.31 31.25
C ASN A 556 12.99 31.18 30.49
N THR A 557 14.09 30.81 31.16
CA THR A 557 15.39 30.61 30.49
C THR A 557 15.55 29.19 29.98
N PHE A 558 15.10 28.18 30.74
CA PHE A 558 15.18 26.79 30.32
C PHE A 558 14.30 26.50 29.10
N GLU A 559 13.06 26.99 29.09
CA GLU A 559 12.15 26.81 27.96
C GLU A 559 12.68 27.43 26.66
N LYS A 560 13.35 28.59 26.75
CA LYS A 560 14.02 29.25 25.61
C LYS A 560 15.12 28.39 25.00
N TRP A 561 16.00 27.85 25.84
CA TRP A 561 17.09 26.99 25.36
C TRP A 561 16.55 25.67 24.79
N MET A 562 15.53 25.09 25.42
CA MET A 562 14.87 23.89 24.90
C MET A 562 14.17 24.15 23.56
N ALA A 563 13.49 25.29 23.39
CA ALA A 563 12.91 25.69 22.11
C ALA A 563 13.99 25.83 21.03
N LEU A 564 15.13 26.45 21.33
CA LEU A 564 16.23 26.61 20.38
C LEU A 564 16.90 25.28 20.00
N VAL A 565 17.07 24.36 20.95
CA VAL A 565 17.70 23.05 20.72
C VAL A 565 16.77 22.08 19.98
N THR A 566 15.45 22.22 20.15
CA THR A 566 14.45 21.28 19.64
C THR A 566 14.58 21.01 18.12
N PRO A 567 14.63 22.00 17.22
CA PRO A 567 14.77 21.75 15.78
C PRO A 567 16.06 20.99 15.41
N TRP A 568 17.17 21.29 16.08
CA TRP A 568 18.45 20.61 15.86
C TRP A 568 18.39 19.15 16.32
N LEU A 569 17.78 18.90 17.48
CA LEU A 569 17.57 17.54 17.97
C LEU A 569 16.68 16.74 17.01
N ILE A 570 15.61 17.36 16.48
CA ILE A 570 14.74 16.72 15.47
C ILE A 570 15.52 16.38 14.21
N LEU A 571 16.40 17.26 13.71
CA LEU A 571 17.24 16.98 12.54
C LEU A 571 18.16 15.77 12.77
N ILE A 572 18.76 15.67 13.96
CA ILE A 572 19.59 14.51 14.36
C ILE A 572 18.73 13.24 14.40
N ILE A 573 17.55 13.29 15.01
CA ILE A 573 16.62 12.16 15.06
C ILE A 573 16.19 11.75 13.65
N CYS A 574 15.84 12.69 12.77
CA CYS A 574 15.51 12.41 11.37
C CYS A 574 16.68 11.79 10.61
N ARG A 575 17.93 12.06 10.99
CA ARG A 575 19.10 11.37 10.42
C ARG A 575 19.20 9.93 10.91
N VAL A 576 18.97 9.68 12.20
CA VAL A 576 18.94 8.32 12.79
C VAL A 576 17.80 7.49 12.19
N LEU A 577 16.61 8.07 12.03
CA LEU A 577 15.45 7.39 11.44
C LEU A 577 15.73 6.91 10.01
N ARG A 578 16.46 7.68 9.20
CA ARG A 578 16.87 7.27 7.84
C ARG A 578 17.92 6.16 7.80
N LEU A 579 18.65 5.96 8.90
CA LEU A 579 19.63 4.87 9.01
C LEU A 579 18.96 3.57 9.47
N LEU A 580 17.90 3.68 10.28
CA LEU A 580 17.12 2.54 10.78
C LEU A 580 16.42 1.79 9.63
N ASN A 581 15.72 2.52 8.77
CA ASN A 581 15.04 1.97 7.60
C ASN A 581 15.46 2.73 6.34
N GLN A 582 16.02 2.02 5.36
CA GLN A 582 16.22 2.55 4.02
C GLN A 582 14.89 2.51 3.25
N THR A 583 14.57 3.62 2.61
CA THR A 583 13.38 3.79 1.77
C THR A 583 13.77 4.06 0.33
N GLY A 584 12.89 3.72 -0.62
CA GLY A 584 13.14 3.90 -2.04
C GLY A 584 13.61 2.62 -2.73
N VAL A 585 13.97 2.76 -4.01
CA VAL A 585 14.38 1.63 -4.86
C VAL A 585 15.89 1.63 -5.09
N GLN A 586 16.52 2.81 -5.15
CA GLN A 586 17.91 2.96 -5.59
C GLN A 586 18.93 2.19 -4.71
N TRP A 587 18.59 1.94 -3.44
CA TRP A 587 19.46 1.26 -2.47
C TRP A 587 18.80 0.09 -1.74
N ALA A 588 17.59 -0.32 -2.15
CA ALA A 588 16.83 -1.39 -1.48
C ALA A 588 17.55 -2.75 -1.45
N HIS A 589 18.54 -2.95 -2.33
CA HIS A 589 19.36 -4.17 -2.39
C HIS A 589 20.46 -4.23 -1.33
N ARG A 590 20.70 -3.14 -0.58
CA ARG A 590 21.75 -3.08 0.45
C ARG A 590 21.13 -3.26 1.84
N PRO A 591 21.76 -4.03 2.74
CA PRO A 591 21.28 -4.13 4.11
C PRO A 591 21.41 -2.76 4.80
N ASP A 592 20.38 -2.41 5.56
CA ASP A 592 20.34 -1.24 6.45
C ASP A 592 20.52 -1.67 7.91
N PHE A 593 20.40 -0.73 8.85
CA PHE A 593 20.58 -1.06 10.26
C PHE A 593 19.45 -1.95 10.80
N GLY A 594 18.22 -1.82 10.28
CA GLY A 594 17.11 -2.72 10.57
C GLY A 594 17.39 -4.17 10.12
N HIS A 595 17.98 -4.35 8.94
CA HIS A 595 18.45 -5.65 8.44
C HIS A 595 19.53 -6.25 9.33
N TRP A 596 20.51 -5.45 9.71
CA TRP A 596 21.55 -5.88 10.62
C TRP A 596 20.96 -6.35 11.96
N LEU A 597 20.02 -5.57 12.53
CA LEU A 597 19.32 -5.90 13.79
C LEU A 597 18.45 -7.16 13.71
N THR A 598 17.90 -7.49 12.55
CA THR A 598 17.01 -8.65 12.37
C THR A 598 17.75 -9.94 12.04
N SER A 599 19.06 -9.88 11.79
CA SER A 599 19.89 -11.07 11.60
C SER A 599 19.94 -11.94 12.86
N SER A 600 20.08 -13.25 12.68
CA SER A 600 20.16 -14.21 13.79
C SER A 600 21.35 -13.97 14.72
N GLU A 601 22.40 -13.29 14.24
CA GLU A 601 23.60 -12.99 15.02
C GLU A 601 23.37 -11.87 16.05
N HIS A 602 22.42 -10.95 15.80
CA HIS A 602 22.17 -9.75 16.62
C HIS A 602 20.86 -9.79 17.40
N LYS A 603 20.38 -11.00 17.71
CA LYS A 603 19.11 -11.22 18.40
C LYS A 603 19.09 -10.64 19.83
N ALA A 604 20.22 -10.67 20.54
CA ALA A 604 20.34 -10.12 21.89
C ALA A 604 20.22 -8.59 21.89
N GLU A 605 20.86 -7.93 20.93
CA GLU A 605 20.82 -6.49 20.70
C GLU A 605 19.40 -6.04 20.35
N LEU A 606 18.73 -6.78 19.45
CA LEU A 606 17.32 -6.53 19.12
C LEU A 606 16.40 -6.67 20.33
N SER A 607 16.65 -7.67 21.18
CA SER A 607 15.87 -7.92 22.40
C SER A 607 16.02 -6.80 23.43
N LEU A 608 17.25 -6.32 23.63
CA LEU A 608 17.54 -5.17 24.49
C LEU A 608 16.87 -3.91 23.94
N LEU A 609 17.06 -3.62 22.65
CA LEU A 609 16.49 -2.43 22.00
C LEU A 609 14.96 -2.42 22.04
N ALA A 610 14.32 -3.57 21.81
CA ALA A 610 12.86 -3.73 21.92
C ALA A 610 12.39 -3.46 23.35
N SER A 611 13.06 -4.02 24.37
CA SER A 611 12.68 -3.82 25.77
C SER A 611 12.77 -2.34 26.20
N VAL A 612 13.88 -1.67 25.85
CA VAL A 612 14.09 -0.24 26.12
C VAL A 612 13.02 0.60 25.40
N SER A 613 12.72 0.25 24.15
CA SER A 613 11.71 0.98 23.36
C SER A 613 10.33 0.91 23.99
N LEU A 614 9.90 -0.27 24.45
CA LEU A 614 8.59 -0.45 25.11
C LEU A 614 8.50 0.35 26.43
N VAL A 615 9.57 0.38 27.22
CA VAL A 615 9.62 1.21 28.44
C VAL A 615 9.53 2.70 28.09
N MET A 616 10.25 3.14 27.05
CA MET A 616 10.20 4.53 26.60
C MET A 616 8.83 4.93 26.05
N ILE A 617 8.12 4.03 25.33
CA ILE A 617 6.73 4.26 24.90
C ILE A 617 5.84 4.52 26.11
N PHE A 618 5.96 3.71 27.17
CA PHE A 618 5.19 3.92 28.39
C PHE A 618 5.47 5.30 29.01
N ILE A 619 6.74 5.67 29.17
CA ILE A 619 7.16 6.96 29.77
C ILE A 619 6.65 8.16 28.97
N LEU A 620 6.60 8.08 27.63
CA LEU A 620 6.14 9.18 26.79
C LEU A 620 4.61 9.36 26.81
N VAL A 621 3.85 8.29 27.02
CA VAL A 621 2.38 8.30 26.88
C VAL A 621 1.66 8.37 28.24
N HIS A 622 2.16 7.71 29.28
CA HIS A 622 1.41 7.49 30.53
C HIS A 622 0.98 8.76 31.28
N GLN A 623 1.66 9.90 31.09
CA GLN A 623 1.38 11.11 31.85
C GLN A 623 0.00 11.71 31.56
N ARG A 624 -0.56 11.45 30.37
CA ARG A 624 -1.78 12.11 29.86
C ARG A 624 -3.02 11.21 29.89
N CYS A 625 -2.86 9.94 30.25
CA CYS A 625 -3.93 8.94 30.25
C CYS A 625 -4.62 8.84 31.62
N SER A 626 -5.81 8.25 31.64
CA SER A 626 -6.49 7.85 32.88
C SER A 626 -5.74 6.74 33.62
N LEU A 627 -5.97 6.58 34.93
CA LEU A 627 -5.28 5.56 35.73
C LEU A 627 -5.50 4.13 35.18
N VAL A 628 -6.72 3.84 34.73
CA VAL A 628 -7.08 2.55 34.12
C VAL A 628 -6.26 2.32 32.85
N SER A 629 -6.20 3.33 31.97
CA SER A 629 -5.43 3.27 30.73
C SER A 629 -3.92 3.14 30.98
N LYS A 630 -3.37 3.74 32.05
CA LYS A 630 -1.95 3.56 32.44
C LYS A 630 -1.64 2.11 32.81
N ILE A 631 -2.48 1.48 33.64
CA ILE A 631 -2.27 0.08 34.05
C ILE A 631 -2.42 -0.84 32.84
N ALA A 632 -3.47 -0.64 32.03
CA ALA A 632 -3.71 -1.40 30.82
C ALA A 632 -2.55 -1.26 29.81
N MET A 633 -1.99 -0.06 29.65
CA MET A 633 -0.84 0.19 28.79
C MET A 633 0.40 -0.57 29.26
N ALA A 634 0.71 -0.55 30.55
CA ALA A 634 1.87 -1.26 31.10
C ALA A 634 1.76 -2.78 30.87
N LEU A 635 0.59 -3.36 31.15
CA LEU A 635 0.32 -4.79 30.91
C LEU A 635 0.32 -5.14 29.41
N GLY A 636 -0.27 -4.27 28.59
CA GLY A 636 -0.29 -4.42 27.14
C GLY A 636 1.10 -4.43 26.53
N LEU A 637 1.99 -3.49 26.91
CA LEU A 637 3.37 -3.43 26.42
C LEU A 637 4.20 -4.63 26.86
N LEU A 638 3.97 -5.15 28.07
CA LEU A 638 4.56 -6.42 28.51
C LEU A 638 4.07 -7.60 27.66
N GLY A 639 2.78 -7.61 27.30
CA GLY A 639 2.20 -8.56 26.35
C GLY A 639 2.82 -8.47 24.95
N VAL A 640 3.13 -7.26 24.46
CA VAL A 640 3.84 -7.06 23.18
C VAL A 640 5.21 -7.73 23.20
N TYR A 641 6.00 -7.54 24.26
CA TYR A 641 7.29 -8.22 24.38
C TYR A 641 7.13 -9.75 24.43
N SER A 642 6.14 -10.22 25.20
CA SER A 642 5.84 -11.65 25.34
C SER A 642 5.45 -12.28 24.00
N TYR A 643 4.63 -11.59 23.20
CA TYR A 643 4.28 -12.01 21.84
C TYR A 643 5.52 -12.13 20.95
N ARG A 644 6.39 -11.11 20.94
CA ARG A 644 7.61 -11.12 20.12
C ARG A 644 8.59 -12.22 20.55
N ALA A 645 8.61 -12.56 21.83
CA ALA A 645 9.42 -13.67 22.34
C ALA A 645 8.81 -15.03 21.98
N ALA A 646 7.47 -15.17 22.02
CA ALA A 646 6.76 -16.40 21.69
C ALA A 646 6.94 -16.84 20.22
N ILE A 647 6.95 -15.87 19.29
CA ILE A 647 7.22 -16.10 17.87
C ILE A 647 8.72 -16.24 17.55
N GLY A 648 9.59 -16.04 18.55
CA GLY A 648 11.03 -16.23 18.42
C GLY A 648 11.82 -15.04 17.87
N ASN A 649 11.21 -13.86 17.71
CA ASN A 649 11.92 -12.67 17.20
C ASN A 649 12.88 -12.06 18.23
N VAL A 650 12.49 -12.07 19.51
CA VAL A 650 13.34 -11.64 20.64
C VAL A 650 13.57 -12.79 21.61
N GLU A 651 14.60 -12.69 22.44
CA GLU A 651 14.93 -13.70 23.44
C GLU A 651 13.99 -13.62 24.64
N PHE A 652 13.63 -14.77 25.20
CA PHE A 652 12.92 -14.82 26.47
C PHE A 652 13.92 -14.57 27.62
N PRO A 653 13.66 -13.67 28.58
CA PRO A 653 14.63 -13.36 29.63
C PRO A 653 14.96 -14.55 30.54
N TRP A 654 14.07 -15.56 30.57
CA TRP A 654 14.06 -16.64 31.55
C TRP A 654 14.32 -18.03 30.94
N GLN A 655 14.46 -18.16 29.60
CA GLN A 655 14.63 -19.44 28.93
C GLN A 655 15.32 -19.28 27.56
N ARG A 656 16.57 -19.76 27.44
CA ARG A 656 17.39 -19.64 26.22
C ARG A 656 17.18 -20.78 25.20
N ASP A 657 16.62 -21.93 25.62
CA ASP A 657 16.60 -23.17 24.82
C ASP A 657 15.18 -23.72 24.54
N ARG A 658 14.22 -22.89 24.12
CA ARG A 658 12.97 -23.43 23.56
C ARG A 658 13.16 -23.75 22.07
N LYS A 659 13.07 -25.04 21.72
CA LYS A 659 13.04 -25.51 20.33
C LYS A 659 11.67 -25.32 19.66
N ASP A 660 10.61 -25.16 20.45
CA ASP A 660 9.24 -25.02 19.95
C ASP A 660 8.83 -23.55 19.90
N ILE A 661 8.87 -22.97 18.69
CA ILE A 661 8.33 -21.63 18.40
C ILE A 661 6.80 -21.73 18.41
N SER A 662 6.13 -20.87 19.19
CA SER A 662 4.67 -20.78 19.23
C SER A 662 4.17 -19.83 18.15
N LYS A 663 2.93 -20.01 17.68
CA LYS A 663 2.25 -19.05 16.80
C LYS A 663 2.02 -17.68 17.45
N GLY A 664 2.21 -17.54 18.77
CA GLY A 664 2.07 -16.28 19.51
C GLY A 664 0.63 -15.73 19.60
N THR A 665 -0.37 -16.55 19.25
CA THR A 665 -1.76 -16.10 19.08
C THR A 665 -2.43 -15.72 20.38
N ILE A 666 -2.12 -16.44 21.47
CA ILE A 666 -2.67 -16.16 22.81
C ILE A 666 -2.09 -14.85 23.34
N GLU A 667 -0.78 -14.65 23.20
CA GLU A 667 -0.07 -13.46 23.63
C GLU A 667 -0.56 -12.21 22.88
N ALA A 668 -0.74 -12.29 21.56
CA ALA A 668 -1.31 -11.20 20.78
C ALA A 668 -2.77 -10.89 21.17
N ARG A 669 -3.62 -11.92 21.37
CA ARG A 669 -5.00 -11.75 21.86
C ARG A 669 -5.07 -11.10 23.23
N PHE A 670 -4.13 -11.43 24.12
CA PHE A 670 -4.01 -10.79 25.41
C PHE A 670 -3.74 -9.28 25.28
N VAL A 671 -2.88 -8.86 24.35
CA VAL A 671 -2.65 -7.43 24.06
C VAL A 671 -3.91 -6.76 23.50
N TYR A 672 -4.66 -7.42 22.60
CA TYR A 672 -5.90 -6.86 22.04
C TYR A 672 -6.96 -6.55 23.11
N ILE A 673 -7.04 -7.34 24.19
CA ILE A 673 -7.95 -7.05 25.32
C ILE A 673 -7.63 -5.67 25.92
N PHE A 674 -6.35 -5.34 26.12
CA PHE A 674 -5.97 -4.03 26.65
C PHE A 674 -6.16 -2.91 25.62
N VAL A 675 -5.85 -3.14 24.34
CA VAL A 675 -6.11 -2.17 23.27
C VAL A 675 -7.60 -1.79 23.24
N LEU A 676 -8.47 -2.80 23.18
CA LEU A 676 -9.92 -2.60 23.17
C LEU A 676 -10.42 -1.97 24.47
N GLY A 677 -9.88 -2.37 25.62
CA GLY A 677 -10.22 -1.79 26.92
C GLY A 677 -9.87 -0.30 27.03
N ILE A 678 -8.69 0.11 26.54
CA ILE A 678 -8.25 1.51 26.50
C ILE A 678 -9.13 2.33 25.55
N ILE A 679 -9.34 1.84 24.31
CA ILE A 679 -10.19 2.51 23.32
C ILE A 679 -11.63 2.62 23.83
N PHE A 680 -12.16 1.57 24.46
CA PHE A 680 -13.49 1.59 25.06
C PHE A 680 -13.58 2.61 26.20
N THR A 681 -12.58 2.69 27.08
CA THR A 681 -12.56 3.67 28.17
C THR A 681 -12.56 5.10 27.64
N GLY A 682 -11.67 5.40 26.68
CA GLY A 682 -11.60 6.70 26.03
C GLY A 682 -12.88 7.05 25.26
N THR A 683 -13.42 6.14 24.44
CA THR A 683 -14.66 6.40 23.71
C THR A 683 -15.86 6.55 24.63
N LYS A 684 -15.99 5.73 25.68
CA LYS A 684 -17.05 5.86 26.70
C LYS A 684 -16.98 7.21 27.40
N ASP A 685 -15.80 7.64 27.83
CA ASP A 685 -15.65 8.92 28.53
C ASP A 685 -15.82 10.11 27.60
N LEU A 686 -15.42 9.97 26.33
CA LEU A 686 -15.77 10.89 25.27
C LEU A 686 -17.28 10.96 25.13
N PHE A 687 -17.98 9.85 24.88
CA PHE A 687 -19.46 9.76 24.79
C PHE A 687 -20.17 10.36 26.01
N LYS A 688 -19.68 10.08 27.22
CA LYS A 688 -20.23 10.66 28.46
C LYS A 688 -20.11 12.18 28.44
N SER A 689 -18.98 12.72 27.98
CA SER A 689 -18.83 14.16 27.76
C SER A 689 -19.69 14.74 26.65
N LEU A 690 -20.27 13.91 25.77
CA LEU A 690 -21.17 14.36 24.70
C LEU A 690 -22.62 14.51 25.17
N PHE A 691 -23.04 13.72 26.18
CA PHE A 691 -24.43 13.68 26.65
C PHE A 691 -24.63 14.33 28.02
N PHE A 692 -23.60 14.40 28.85
CA PHE A 692 -23.64 15.03 30.16
C PHE A 692 -22.65 16.20 30.19
N ALA A 693 -23.10 17.37 30.65
CA ALA A 693 -22.29 18.55 30.89
C ALA A 693 -21.17 18.25 31.89
N THR A 694 -20.07 17.68 31.38
CA THR A 694 -18.92 17.23 32.15
C THR A 694 -17.71 18.00 31.63
N GLY A 695 -16.84 18.44 32.55
CA GLY A 695 -15.83 19.46 32.23
C GLY A 695 -14.83 19.07 31.14
N THR A 696 -14.26 20.09 30.48
CA THR A 696 -13.25 20.02 29.40
C THR A 696 -12.07 19.09 29.67
N LYS A 697 -11.70 18.91 30.94
CA LYS A 697 -10.64 17.98 31.39
C LYS A 697 -10.94 16.51 31.09
N ILE A 698 -12.20 16.08 31.17
CA ILE A 698 -12.61 14.69 30.89
C ILE A 698 -12.50 14.42 29.39
N LYS A 699 -12.95 15.36 28.54
CA LYS A 699 -12.82 15.30 27.08
C LYS A 699 -11.36 15.22 26.63
N PHE A 700 -10.47 16.02 27.23
CA PHE A 700 -9.04 15.95 26.90
C PHE A 700 -8.42 14.60 27.28
N THR A 701 -8.70 14.11 28.49
CA THR A 701 -8.17 12.84 28.98
C THR A 701 -8.66 11.65 28.14
N SER A 702 -9.92 11.71 27.68
CA SER A 702 -10.50 10.65 26.86
C SER A 702 -9.90 10.56 25.45
N LEU A 703 -9.55 11.70 24.83
CA LEU A 703 -8.82 11.73 23.56
C LEU A 703 -7.41 11.13 23.70
N TRP A 704 -6.69 11.43 24.79
CA TRP A 704 -5.39 10.82 25.07
C TRP A 704 -5.48 9.32 25.35
N ASP A 705 -6.57 8.85 25.96
CA ASP A 705 -6.82 7.43 26.13
C ASP A 705 -6.98 6.74 24.77
N ILE A 706 -7.79 7.27 23.84
CA ILE A 706 -7.93 6.74 22.47
C ILE A 706 -6.57 6.72 21.76
N TYR A 707 -5.83 7.83 21.82
CA TYR A 707 -4.50 7.94 21.22
C TYR A 707 -3.54 6.88 21.80
N SER A 708 -3.56 6.66 23.12
CA SER A 708 -2.73 5.65 23.76
C SER A 708 -3.08 4.21 23.32
N GLY A 709 -4.37 3.91 23.13
CA GLY A 709 -4.81 2.62 22.58
C GLY A 709 -4.29 2.38 21.16
N LEU A 710 -4.27 3.42 20.32
CA LEU A 710 -3.66 3.36 18.99
C LEU A 710 -2.14 3.16 19.03
N VAL A 711 -1.44 3.82 19.96
CA VAL A 711 0.01 3.61 20.16
C VAL A 711 0.31 2.17 20.58
N LEU A 712 -0.48 1.60 21.50
CA LEU A 712 -0.32 0.19 21.91
C LEU A 712 -0.57 -0.77 20.74
N LEU A 713 -1.58 -0.48 19.92
CA LEU A 713 -1.86 -1.26 18.71
C LEU A 713 -0.72 -1.14 17.69
N SER A 714 -0.17 0.04 17.46
CA SER A 714 1.00 0.23 16.59
C SER A 714 2.22 -0.54 17.12
N ALA A 715 2.48 -0.51 18.43
CA ALA A 715 3.56 -1.28 19.05
C ALA A 715 3.39 -2.80 18.88
N LEU A 716 2.16 -3.30 18.95
CA LEU A 716 1.85 -4.70 18.69
C LEU A 716 2.11 -5.07 17.22
N LEU A 717 1.73 -4.21 16.27
CA LEU A 717 1.82 -4.49 14.84
C LEU A 717 3.24 -4.34 14.28
N PHE A 718 4.04 -3.39 14.78
CA PHE A 718 5.39 -3.14 14.26
C PHE A 718 6.36 -4.27 14.53
N ARG A 719 7.17 -4.62 13.53
CA ARG A 719 8.35 -5.48 13.72
C ARG A 719 9.26 -4.91 14.82
N PRO A 720 9.99 -5.74 15.59
CA PRO A 720 10.77 -5.27 16.74
C PRO A 720 11.79 -4.15 16.41
N HIS A 721 12.42 -4.18 15.23
CA HIS A 721 13.36 -3.14 14.80
C HIS A 721 12.69 -1.77 14.55
N ASN A 722 11.36 -1.74 14.39
CA ASN A 722 10.57 -0.51 14.18
C ASN A 722 10.00 0.08 15.47
N LEU A 723 10.16 -0.58 16.63
CA LEU A 723 9.77 0.00 17.92
C LEU A 723 10.52 1.31 18.26
N PRO A 724 11.83 1.44 17.98
CA PRO A 724 12.52 2.72 18.11
C PRO A 724 11.94 3.85 17.24
N VAL A 725 11.45 3.53 16.04
CA VAL A 725 10.79 4.51 15.15
C VAL A 725 9.54 5.07 15.83
N LEU A 726 8.75 4.21 16.48
CA LEU A 726 7.59 4.63 17.26
C LEU A 726 8.00 5.53 18.43
N VAL A 727 9.02 5.17 19.20
CA VAL A 727 9.55 6.00 20.31
C VAL A 727 9.94 7.39 19.82
N LEU A 728 10.71 7.47 18.73
CA LEU A 728 11.18 8.73 18.17
C LEU A 728 10.02 9.56 17.60
N CYS A 729 8.97 8.92 17.08
CA CYS A 729 7.72 9.58 16.69
C CYS A 729 7.06 10.30 17.87
N LEU A 730 6.82 9.57 18.97
CA LEU A 730 6.19 10.09 20.18
C LEU A 730 7.04 11.19 20.83
N PHE A 731 8.37 11.03 20.79
CA PHE A 731 9.30 12.01 21.32
C PHE A 731 9.25 13.32 20.53
N ILE A 732 9.30 13.26 19.19
CA ILE A 732 9.17 14.46 18.33
C ILE A 732 7.84 15.15 18.56
N GLN A 733 6.72 14.42 18.61
CA GLN A 733 5.40 15.00 18.90
C GLN A 733 5.38 15.74 20.24
N THR A 734 6.03 15.17 21.27
CA THR A 734 6.14 15.79 22.60
C THR A 734 6.97 17.07 22.57
N MET A 735 8.13 17.06 21.90
CA MET A 735 9.01 18.23 21.78
C MET A 735 8.34 19.36 20.99
N MET A 736 7.76 19.05 19.82
CA MET A 736 7.06 20.02 18.99
C MET A 736 5.90 20.68 19.73
N ARG A 737 5.09 19.90 20.45
CA ARG A 737 3.98 20.44 21.25
C ARG A 737 4.45 21.41 22.33
N ASN A 738 5.43 21.00 23.14
CA ASN A 738 5.78 21.74 24.35
C ASN A 738 6.70 22.94 24.06
N TYR A 739 7.58 22.85 23.06
CA TYR A 739 8.64 23.84 22.84
C TYR A 739 8.51 24.63 21.52
N ILE A 740 7.61 24.23 20.61
CA ILE A 740 7.44 24.89 19.31
C ILE A 740 6.03 25.47 19.15
N TRP A 741 5.00 24.62 19.09
CA TRP A 741 3.66 25.10 18.74
C TRP A 741 3.00 25.91 19.85
N LYS A 742 3.14 25.49 21.11
CA LYS A 742 2.62 26.25 22.25
C LYS A 742 3.31 27.61 22.43
N PRO A 743 4.66 27.71 22.43
CA PRO A 743 5.31 29.00 22.65
C PRO A 743 5.18 29.98 21.49
N LEU A 744 5.24 29.50 20.24
CA LEU A 744 5.20 30.37 19.05
C LEU A 744 3.78 30.72 18.60
N ASN A 745 2.77 30.13 19.22
CA ASN A 745 1.38 30.56 19.04
C ASN A 745 0.88 30.50 17.58
N PHE A 746 1.33 29.51 16.79
CA PHE A 746 0.89 29.31 15.40
C PHE A 746 -0.63 29.13 15.27
N ASP A 747 -1.14 29.44 14.08
CA ASP A 747 -2.56 29.25 13.77
C ASP A 747 -2.90 27.76 13.51
N ALA A 748 -4.20 27.46 13.45
CA ALA A 748 -4.66 26.09 13.25
C ALA A 748 -4.23 25.52 11.88
N ALA A 749 -4.09 26.35 10.85
CA ALA A 749 -3.72 25.90 9.51
C ALA A 749 -2.24 25.52 9.44
N GLN A 750 -1.33 26.38 9.89
CA GLN A 750 0.10 26.13 10.02
C GLN A 750 0.37 24.85 10.82
N VAL A 751 -0.26 24.70 11.98
CA VAL A 751 -0.12 23.50 12.82
C VAL A 751 -0.62 22.26 12.10
N THR A 752 -1.76 22.34 11.39
CA THR A 752 -2.30 21.21 10.61
C THR A 752 -1.33 20.79 9.50
N ILE A 753 -0.77 21.74 8.74
CA ILE A 753 0.14 21.41 7.64
C ILE A 753 1.44 20.79 8.17
N MET A 754 2.00 21.33 9.27
CA MET A 754 3.17 20.74 9.91
C MET A 754 2.89 19.30 10.39
N HIS A 755 1.74 19.05 11.03
CA HIS A 755 1.37 17.69 11.44
C HIS A 755 1.20 16.75 10.24
N TYR A 756 0.60 17.22 9.15
CA TYR A 756 0.47 16.43 7.92
C TYR A 756 1.85 16.06 7.35
N TRP A 757 2.76 17.04 7.22
CA TRP A 757 4.11 16.80 6.69
C TRP A 757 4.89 15.80 7.54
N PHE A 758 4.84 15.92 8.86
CA PHE A 758 5.48 14.94 9.74
C PHE A 758 4.82 13.56 9.62
N GLY A 759 3.49 13.49 9.51
CA GLY A 759 2.78 12.25 9.23
C GLY A 759 3.27 11.56 7.97
N GLN A 760 3.42 12.30 6.86
CA GLN A 760 3.98 11.78 5.61
C GLN A 760 5.44 11.33 5.77
N ALA A 761 6.28 12.10 6.46
CA ALA A 761 7.66 11.69 6.71
C ALA A 761 7.74 10.41 7.56
N PHE A 762 6.87 10.25 8.56
CA PHE A 762 6.81 9.05 9.39
C PHE A 762 6.27 7.82 8.68
N PHE A 763 5.43 7.97 7.66
CA PHE A 763 5.11 6.87 6.75
C PHE A 763 6.39 6.29 6.14
N PHE A 764 7.31 7.14 5.66
CA PHE A 764 8.57 6.69 5.08
C PHE A 764 9.60 6.27 6.14
N PHE A 765 9.73 6.96 7.27
CA PHE A 765 10.67 6.55 8.34
C PHE A 765 10.41 5.13 8.90
N GLN A 766 9.21 4.58 8.70
CA GLN A 766 8.86 3.20 9.04
C GLN A 766 9.41 2.15 8.06
N GLY A 767 9.98 2.57 6.94
CA GLY A 767 10.42 1.69 5.85
C GLY A 767 9.39 1.48 4.75
N ASN A 768 8.22 2.13 4.82
CA ASN A 768 7.25 2.07 3.73
C ASN A 768 7.78 2.80 2.48
N SER A 769 7.34 2.34 1.31
CA SER A 769 7.55 3.00 0.03
C SER A 769 6.24 3.05 -0.75
N ASN A 770 6.26 3.65 -1.94
CA ASN A 770 5.09 3.64 -2.81
C ASN A 770 4.91 2.30 -3.56
N GLY A 771 5.74 1.29 -3.30
CA GLY A 771 5.63 -0.06 -3.88
C GLY A 771 4.88 -1.03 -2.98
N ILE A 772 4.15 -1.99 -3.57
CA ILE A 772 3.42 -3.03 -2.80
C ILE A 772 4.36 -3.86 -1.94
N ALA A 773 5.57 -4.13 -2.42
CA ALA A 773 6.56 -4.94 -1.69
C ALA A 773 6.98 -4.35 -0.32
N SER A 774 6.65 -3.08 -0.03
CA SER A 774 6.90 -2.50 1.29
C SER A 774 5.77 -2.73 2.30
N VAL A 775 4.60 -3.20 1.86
CA VAL A 775 3.48 -3.52 2.76
C VAL A 775 3.81 -4.76 3.57
N ASP A 776 3.90 -4.62 4.90
CA ASP A 776 4.07 -5.76 5.79
C ASP A 776 2.75 -6.52 5.99
N VAL A 777 2.49 -7.48 5.10
CA VAL A 777 1.29 -8.31 5.13
C VAL A 777 1.21 -9.15 6.42
N THR A 778 2.36 -9.46 7.04
CA THR A 778 2.39 -10.25 8.29
C THR A 778 1.70 -9.54 9.46
N ALA A 779 1.64 -8.20 9.44
CA ALA A 779 0.93 -7.42 10.45
C ALA A 779 -0.59 -7.70 10.45
N GLY A 780 -1.16 -8.06 9.29
CA GLY A 780 -2.55 -8.47 9.14
C GLY A 780 -2.94 -9.73 9.93
N PHE A 781 -1.96 -10.54 10.31
CA PHE A 781 -2.15 -11.87 10.89
C PHE A 781 -1.91 -11.95 12.38
N VAL A 782 -1.49 -10.84 13.01
CA VAL A 782 -1.17 -10.81 14.44
C VAL A 782 -2.41 -11.23 15.25
N GLY A 783 -2.29 -12.35 15.97
CA GLY A 783 -3.36 -12.89 16.83
C GLY A 783 -4.47 -13.70 16.13
N LEU A 784 -4.37 -13.93 14.82
CA LEU A 784 -5.31 -14.75 14.04
C LEU A 784 -4.83 -16.20 13.93
N ASN A 785 -5.77 -17.15 14.05
CA ASN A 785 -5.50 -18.59 13.81
C ASN A 785 -5.82 -19.02 12.38
N ASP A 786 -6.76 -18.31 11.75
CA ASP A 786 -7.29 -18.55 10.40
C ASP A 786 -7.41 -17.20 9.67
N TYR A 787 -7.23 -17.18 8.34
CA TYR A 787 -7.34 -15.94 7.57
C TYR A 787 -8.79 -15.44 7.64
N VAL A 788 -8.94 -14.22 8.15
CA VAL A 788 -10.20 -13.50 8.11
C VAL A 788 -9.93 -12.19 7.38
N GLU A 789 -10.58 -12.02 6.22
CA GLU A 789 -10.31 -10.94 5.27
C GLU A 789 -10.39 -9.55 5.91
N ILE A 790 -11.51 -9.23 6.57
CA ILE A 790 -11.76 -7.89 7.12
C ILE A 790 -10.73 -7.50 8.19
N PRO A 791 -10.47 -8.31 9.25
CA PRO A 791 -9.43 -8.01 10.22
C PRO A 791 -8.03 -7.91 9.60
N ALA A 792 -7.69 -8.79 8.66
CA ALA A 792 -6.36 -8.78 8.04
C ALA A 792 -6.11 -7.50 7.24
N ILE A 793 -7.07 -7.07 6.41
CA ILE A 793 -6.99 -5.81 5.67
C ILE A 793 -6.88 -4.62 6.64
N PHE A 794 -7.71 -4.62 7.68
CA PHE A 794 -7.74 -3.54 8.66
C PHE A 794 -6.41 -3.40 9.42
N LEU A 795 -5.87 -4.51 9.93
CA LEU A 795 -4.61 -4.51 10.69
C LEU A 795 -3.42 -4.15 9.81
N THR A 796 -3.36 -4.66 8.57
CA THR A 796 -2.32 -4.28 7.60
C THR A 796 -2.39 -2.78 7.28
N ALA A 797 -3.58 -2.24 7.01
CA ALA A 797 -3.75 -0.81 6.76
C ALA A 797 -3.34 0.04 7.97
N LEU A 798 -3.70 -0.38 9.19
CA LEU A 798 -3.27 0.31 10.41
C LEU A 798 -1.76 0.24 10.64
N ALA A 799 -1.11 -0.88 10.34
CA ALA A 799 0.34 -1.00 10.43
C ALA A 799 1.03 -0.05 9.44
N THR A 800 0.63 -0.10 8.17
CA THR A 800 1.21 0.71 7.08
C THR A 800 1.00 2.21 7.27
N TYR A 801 -0.20 2.65 7.70
CA TYR A 801 -0.53 4.08 7.87
C TYR A 801 -0.48 4.57 9.31
N SER A 802 0.13 3.81 10.21
CA SER A 802 0.28 4.18 11.62
C SER A 802 0.95 5.54 11.82
N GLY A 803 1.99 5.88 11.04
CA GLY A 803 2.65 7.19 11.11
C GLY A 803 1.68 8.35 10.85
N PRO A 804 1.08 8.46 9.64
CA PRO A 804 0.06 9.46 9.33
C PRO A 804 -1.11 9.48 10.32
N LEU A 805 -1.61 8.31 10.73
CA LEU A 805 -2.74 8.20 11.66
C LEU A 805 -2.41 8.75 13.05
N LEU A 806 -1.27 8.37 13.62
CA LEU A 806 -0.84 8.85 14.94
C LEU A 806 -0.64 10.37 14.93
N TRP A 807 -0.07 10.94 13.87
CA TRP A 807 0.07 12.39 13.72
C TRP A 807 -1.27 13.12 13.57
N ALA A 808 -2.24 12.51 12.88
CA ALA A 808 -3.56 13.10 12.70
C ALA A 808 -4.40 13.09 13.99
N ILE A 809 -4.35 11.99 14.77
CA ILE A 809 -5.01 11.94 16.08
C ILE A 809 -4.29 12.84 17.09
N HIS A 810 -2.96 12.95 17.02
CA HIS A 810 -2.20 13.91 17.82
C HIS A 810 -2.61 15.36 17.51
N LEU A 811 -2.81 15.70 16.23
CA LEU A 811 -3.33 17.01 15.82
C LEU A 811 -4.68 17.31 16.47
N LEU A 812 -5.61 16.35 16.47
CA LEU A 812 -6.91 16.52 17.13
C LEU A 812 -6.76 16.75 18.64
N CYS A 813 -5.88 15.99 19.30
CA CYS A 813 -5.58 16.17 20.73
C CYS A 813 -4.97 17.55 21.02
N TYR A 814 -4.11 18.04 20.12
CA TYR A 814 -3.49 19.37 20.22
C TYR A 814 -4.53 20.49 20.04
N LEU A 815 -5.28 20.47 18.93
CA LEU A 815 -6.30 21.49 18.64
C LEU A 815 -7.39 21.50 19.71
N SER A 816 -7.76 20.33 20.25
CA SER A 816 -8.69 20.24 21.37
C SER A 816 -8.15 20.82 22.68
N SER A 817 -6.83 20.97 22.84
CA SER A 817 -6.24 21.65 24.01
C SER A 817 -6.12 23.16 23.87
N GLU A 818 -6.26 23.69 22.65
CA GLU A 818 -6.15 25.11 22.33
C GLU A 818 -7.53 25.75 22.09
N VAL A 819 -8.60 25.08 22.50
CA VAL A 819 -10.00 25.51 22.28
C VAL A 819 -10.30 26.83 22.98
N ASP A 820 -9.79 27.01 24.19
CA ASP A 820 -9.95 28.25 24.95
C ASP A 820 -9.35 29.45 24.21
N ARG A 821 -8.37 29.21 23.33
CA ARG A 821 -7.70 30.23 22.52
C ARG A 821 -8.41 30.46 21.18
N ASN A 822 -8.89 29.40 20.52
CA ASN A 822 -9.64 29.52 19.27
C ASN A 822 -10.73 28.42 19.17
N PRO A 823 -12.01 28.76 19.43
CA PRO A 823 -13.12 27.81 19.37
C PRO A 823 -13.33 27.14 18.00
N ALA A 824 -12.85 27.75 16.92
CA ALA A 824 -12.97 27.21 15.55
C ALA A 824 -11.76 26.35 15.13
N ALA A 825 -10.77 26.13 16.01
CA ALA A 825 -9.52 25.46 15.67
C ALA A 825 -9.71 24.04 15.13
N ILE A 826 -10.62 23.25 15.71
CA ILE A 826 -10.86 21.86 15.28
C ILE A 826 -11.50 21.84 13.89
N GLY A 827 -12.57 22.61 13.68
CA GLY A 827 -13.22 22.76 12.37
C GLY A 827 -12.26 23.25 11.29
N HIS A 828 -11.45 24.29 11.56
CA HIS A 828 -10.44 24.80 10.63
C HIS A 828 -9.37 23.73 10.32
N GLY A 829 -8.88 23.03 11.35
CA GLY A 829 -7.90 21.96 11.19
C GLY A 829 -8.44 20.80 10.36
N CYS A 830 -9.68 20.36 10.61
CA CYS A 830 -10.35 19.31 9.83
C CYS A 830 -10.45 19.68 8.35
N PHE A 831 -10.88 20.90 8.06
CA PHE A 831 -11.04 21.38 6.70
C PHE A 831 -9.69 21.51 5.98
N CYS A 832 -8.69 22.06 6.66
CA CYS A 832 -7.32 22.16 6.14
C CYS A 832 -6.72 20.77 5.87
N TYR A 833 -6.90 19.81 6.77
CA TYR A 833 -6.43 18.44 6.61
C TYR A 833 -7.08 17.73 5.40
N ALA A 834 -8.39 17.91 5.22
CA ALA A 834 -9.11 17.40 4.05
C ALA A 834 -8.60 18.02 2.74
N LEU A 835 -8.32 19.33 2.72
CA LEU A 835 -7.81 20.02 1.54
C LEU A 835 -6.38 19.59 1.18
N LEU A 836 -5.49 19.49 2.18
CA LEU A 836 -4.10 19.01 2.02
C LEU A 836 -4.03 17.62 1.40
N ARG A 837 -5.04 16.79 1.66
CA ARG A 837 -5.15 15.46 1.08
C ARG A 837 -5.80 15.46 -0.30
N SER A 838 -6.86 16.24 -0.48
CA SER A 838 -7.66 16.22 -1.70
C SER A 838 -6.90 16.80 -2.90
N ILE A 839 -6.11 17.86 -2.72
CA ILE A 839 -5.37 18.47 -3.85
C ILE A 839 -4.36 17.49 -4.48
N PRO A 840 -3.41 16.87 -3.74
CA PRO A 840 -2.47 15.94 -4.34
C PRO A 840 -3.13 14.75 -5.01
N VAL A 841 -4.19 14.17 -4.39
CA VAL A 841 -4.94 13.04 -4.97
C VAL A 841 -5.56 13.39 -6.31
N THR A 842 -6.24 14.53 -6.40
CA THR A 842 -6.89 14.96 -7.63
C THR A 842 -5.87 15.20 -8.74
N VAL A 843 -4.77 15.91 -8.42
CA VAL A 843 -3.69 16.13 -9.40
C VAL A 843 -3.07 14.81 -9.83
N TYR A 844 -2.84 13.89 -8.89
CA TYR A 844 -2.28 12.59 -9.19
C TYR A 844 -3.16 11.75 -10.12
N ILE A 845 -4.49 11.74 -9.88
CA ILE A 845 -5.47 11.03 -10.72
C ILE A 845 -5.51 11.61 -12.14
N ILE A 846 -5.41 12.93 -12.30
CA ILE A 846 -5.33 13.57 -13.61
C ILE A 846 -4.03 13.17 -14.33
N LEU A 847 -2.90 13.24 -13.62
CA LEU A 847 -1.58 12.89 -14.16
C LEU A 847 -1.52 11.43 -14.61
N ILE A 848 -1.93 10.48 -13.77
CA ILE A 848 -1.90 9.04 -14.12
C ILE A 848 -2.86 8.72 -15.27
N THR A 849 -4.00 9.39 -15.36
CA THR A 849 -4.94 9.24 -16.49
C THR A 849 -4.31 9.72 -17.80
N GLY A 850 -3.58 10.86 -17.75
CA GLY A 850 -2.81 11.37 -18.89
C GLY A 850 -1.63 10.47 -19.27
N LEU A 851 -0.91 9.96 -18.26
CA LEU A 851 0.29 9.13 -18.39
C LEU A 851 0.00 7.62 -18.45
N ARG A 852 -1.24 7.20 -18.74
CA ARG A 852 -1.64 5.79 -18.73
C ARG A 852 -0.82 4.88 -19.67
N TYR A 853 -0.22 5.41 -20.73
CA TYR A 853 0.65 4.64 -21.63
C TYR A 853 2.15 4.75 -21.30
N HIS A 854 2.49 5.34 -20.16
CA HIS A 854 3.86 5.48 -19.71
C HIS A 854 4.46 4.12 -19.32
N LEU A 855 5.75 3.92 -19.60
CA LEU A 855 6.45 2.64 -19.38
C LEU A 855 6.34 2.12 -17.93
N PHE A 856 6.37 3.03 -16.95
CA PHE A 856 6.32 2.72 -15.52
C PHE A 856 4.91 2.75 -14.90
N ILE A 857 3.85 2.72 -15.72
CA ILE A 857 2.46 2.80 -15.24
C ILE A 857 2.12 1.70 -14.22
N TRP A 858 2.65 0.49 -14.42
CA TRP A 858 2.35 -0.68 -13.58
C TRP A 858 3.30 -0.84 -12.39
N SER A 859 4.56 -0.41 -12.51
CA SER A 859 5.57 -0.58 -11.46
C SER A 859 5.64 0.59 -10.47
N VAL A 860 5.21 1.79 -10.87
CA VAL A 860 5.33 3.01 -10.06
C VAL A 860 3.99 3.68 -9.84
N PHE A 861 3.29 4.02 -10.93
CA PHE A 861 2.12 4.89 -10.81
C PHE A 861 0.88 4.18 -10.24
N SER A 862 0.59 2.96 -10.71
CA SER A 862 -0.56 2.19 -10.21
C SER A 862 -0.43 1.80 -8.73
N PRO A 863 0.74 1.34 -8.24
CA PRO A 863 0.99 1.18 -6.80
C PRO A 863 0.70 2.43 -5.99
N LYS A 864 1.28 3.57 -6.39
CA LYS A 864 1.05 4.83 -5.71
C LYS A 864 -0.43 5.20 -5.70
N LEU A 865 -1.17 5.03 -6.80
CA LEU A 865 -2.61 5.31 -6.82
C LEU A 865 -3.39 4.50 -5.77
N LEU A 866 -3.04 3.23 -5.55
CA LEU A 866 -3.64 2.41 -4.50
C LEU A 866 -3.33 2.96 -3.11
N TYR A 867 -2.06 3.31 -2.85
CA TYR A 867 -1.68 3.98 -1.60
C TYR A 867 -2.47 5.28 -1.41
N GLU A 868 -2.63 6.08 -2.47
CA GLU A 868 -3.40 7.33 -2.36
C GLU A 868 -4.88 7.06 -2.08
N GLY A 869 -5.46 5.98 -2.61
CA GLY A 869 -6.82 5.54 -2.33
C GLY A 869 -7.03 5.15 -0.86
N VAL A 870 -6.19 4.25 -0.33
CA VAL A 870 -6.28 3.81 1.08
C VAL A 870 -6.01 4.97 2.03
N HIS A 871 -5.01 5.82 1.74
CA HIS A 871 -4.73 7.02 2.52
C HIS A 871 -5.96 7.95 2.56
N THR A 872 -6.61 8.18 1.42
CA THR A 872 -7.80 9.04 1.36
C THR A 872 -8.96 8.46 2.17
N PHE A 873 -9.13 7.14 2.18
CA PHE A 873 -10.13 6.47 3.03
C PHE A 873 -9.83 6.66 4.53
N ILE A 874 -8.57 6.51 4.95
CA ILE A 874 -8.15 6.75 6.34
C ILE A 874 -8.33 8.23 6.71
N THR A 875 -7.93 9.15 5.83
CA THR A 875 -8.14 10.59 6.04
C THR A 875 -9.62 10.92 6.18
N ALA A 876 -10.50 10.32 5.37
CA ALA A 876 -11.95 10.52 5.51
C ALA A 876 -12.46 10.05 6.87
N ALA A 877 -12.03 8.88 7.36
CA ALA A 877 -12.38 8.39 8.69
C ALA A 877 -11.88 9.32 9.81
N VAL A 878 -10.66 9.86 9.69
CA VAL A 878 -10.12 10.85 10.62
C VAL A 878 -10.93 12.15 10.57
N CYS A 879 -11.29 12.67 9.41
CA CYS A 879 -12.12 13.86 9.27
C CYS A 879 -13.52 13.67 9.89
N ILE A 880 -14.11 12.47 9.78
CA ILE A 880 -15.36 12.13 10.49
C ILE A 880 -15.12 12.24 12.01
N PHE A 881 -14.00 11.75 12.52
CA PHE A 881 -13.69 11.87 13.95
C PHE A 881 -13.51 13.34 14.39
N PHE A 882 -12.84 14.17 13.59
CA PHE A 882 -12.74 15.61 13.85
C PHE A 882 -14.11 16.29 13.91
N THR A 883 -15.00 16.00 12.95
CA THR A 883 -16.33 16.62 12.89
C THR A 883 -17.22 16.22 14.06
N VAL A 884 -17.14 14.96 14.53
CA VAL A 884 -17.81 14.53 15.77
C VAL A 884 -17.35 15.37 16.96
N VAL A 885 -16.04 15.57 17.10
CA VAL A 885 -15.45 16.32 18.23
C VAL A 885 -15.73 17.84 18.16
N ASP A 886 -15.77 18.44 16.95
CA ASP A 886 -16.08 19.86 16.69
C ASP A 886 -17.56 20.20 16.90
N HIS A 887 -18.49 19.38 16.37
CA HIS A 887 -19.94 19.65 16.45
C HIS A 887 -20.43 19.80 17.90
N GLN A 888 -19.75 19.13 18.83
CA GLN A 888 -20.11 19.15 20.24
C GLN A 888 -19.55 20.38 20.96
N GLN A 889 -18.45 20.96 20.48
CA GLN A 889 -17.89 22.20 21.03
C GLN A 889 -18.70 23.45 20.73
N ARG A 890 -19.57 23.42 19.72
CA ARG A 890 -20.47 24.54 19.41
C ARG A 890 -21.78 24.50 20.22
N LYS A 891 -22.02 23.43 20.99
CA LYS A 891 -23.22 23.26 21.82
C LYS A 891 -23.02 23.65 23.28
N ASP A 892 -21.78 23.62 23.76
CA ASP A 892 -21.32 24.18 25.03
C ASP A 892 -20.92 25.64 24.83
#